data_AF-A0A5N6M6H0-F1
#
_entry.id   AF-A0A5N6M6H0-F1
#
_cell.length_a   1.000
_cell.length_b   1.000
_cell.length_c   1.000
_cell.angle_alpha   90.00
_cell.angle_beta   90.00
_cell.angle_gamma   90.00
#
_symmetry.space_group_name_H-M   'P 1'
#
loop_
_entity.id
_entity.type
_entity.pdbx_description
1 polymer ?
#
loop_
_entity_poly.entity_id
_entity_poly.type
_entity_poly.pdbx_seq_one_letter_code
_entity_poly.pdbx_strand_id
1 'polypeptide(L)'
;MASRNQNKPPAPRSPINKNRVVDDAPVDKRRKIAMGRVMSSTSSSRGRQALAPMNNQKEVSVAPSETEGTESELVEFTKEEVDALLNEKFKGKKFDSKGKQEWMTEYMKKLKVCIRWFQKGLQNLTEEKDKLREMLDSSERNCLEIEAAMERKEEELNATISKLETNVFSLKESLAKEECEKLNAIDSHKREKEARMASEKTQDSLREELGRAEQSALNANEKVKTQEDMYKRLQEYNTSLQQYNAKLQNELKAATDANKQVEKEKSAILENHSTLRGHYNMLQKEFTSAKESRDDAVKQKEAAKKEVDILRGELQQVREDRERQLILVQELTAELQICKERTGRTVAEVDNLILKSAALEDTCSSQREQISVLQHQLASATQKLKMADLSSSEIRTEFEEQKQIVSDLQDRLRDAEAQLLEGENLRKKLHNTILELKGNIRVFCRVRPLLPDDGPAAETTVSFPPSVESAGRAIDLYQSGQKYPFTFDKVFDHNATQQDVFMEISQLVQSALDGYKVCIFAYGQTGSGKTYTMMGLPEVPLQKGLIPRSLEQVFQTSQALSVQGWKYKMQASMLEIYNESIRDLLSPRSSNGAEGGGAGKQYVIRHDAEGNTYVSDLTIVDVCSTREVSNLLQQAAQSRSVGKTDMNEHSSRSHLVFTLRIYGVNESTEQQVQGVLNLIDLAGSERLSRSGATGERLKETQAINKSLSSLSDVIFALAKKEDHVPFRNSKLTYLLQGEFVRDWDSTSSDDQTIGFSFELWIEKHEEMEANQETPNLRVVKVNSTETWNSHLQQSKSQVIPIVAHFTASWCVPSVAMNSCIEELASVFHDIIFLTVDVDDFKYEVKAMPTFLLMKEGIVVEKIVGANPEELKKRIETLVQSNSEFVV
;
A
#
# COMPACT_ATOMS: atom_id res chain seq x y z
N MET A 1 49.62 56.69 -98.83
CA MET A 1 48.63 57.25 -99.79
C MET A 1 47.49 56.22 -99.96
N ALA A 2 46.42 56.55 -100.70
CA ALA A 2 45.19 55.74 -100.83
C ALA A 2 45.39 54.49 -101.75
N SER A 3 44.47 53.52 -101.94
CA SER A 3 42.99 53.54 -101.83
C SER A 3 42.30 52.17 -101.55
N ARG A 4 41.13 52.25 -100.91
CA ARG A 4 39.88 51.41 -100.95
C ARG A 4 39.81 50.00 -101.62
N ASN A 5 39.07 49.14 -100.90
CA ASN A 5 37.96 48.25 -101.31
C ASN A 5 38.13 46.73 -101.67
N GLN A 6 37.38 45.93 -100.89
CA GLN A 6 36.52 44.77 -101.25
C GLN A 6 37.09 43.50 -101.94
N ASN A 7 36.93 42.33 -101.28
CA ASN A 7 36.09 41.21 -101.77
C ASN A 7 35.86 40.05 -100.76
N LYS A 8 34.89 39.17 -101.06
CA LYS A 8 34.34 37.99 -100.31
C LYS A 8 33.46 37.16 -101.29
N PRO A 9 32.77 36.02 -100.96
CA PRO A 9 32.97 34.96 -99.95
C PRO A 9 33.55 33.64 -100.56
N PRO A 10 32.87 32.53 -101.01
CA PRO A 10 31.45 32.05 -100.94
C PRO A 10 31.20 30.53 -100.63
N ALA A 11 30.53 30.23 -99.48
CA ALA A 11 29.48 29.19 -99.35
C ALA A 11 29.84 27.68 -99.59
N PRO A 12 28.89 26.69 -99.60
CA PRO A 12 27.44 26.64 -99.22
C PRO A 12 27.14 25.53 -98.15
N ARG A 13 25.95 24.95 -97.83
CA ARG A 13 24.56 24.90 -98.39
C ARG A 13 23.46 24.84 -97.28
N SER A 14 22.46 25.73 -97.34
CA SER A 14 21.02 25.53 -97.61
C SER A 14 20.27 24.18 -97.37
N PRO A 15 18.91 24.15 -97.23
CA PRO A 15 17.94 25.15 -96.66
C PRO A 15 16.56 24.60 -96.08
N ILE A 16 15.59 25.51 -95.79
CA ILE A 16 14.08 25.36 -95.66
C ILE A 16 13.52 24.84 -94.31
N ASN A 17 12.65 25.53 -93.52
CA ASN A 17 11.25 26.07 -93.64
C ASN A 17 10.12 25.00 -93.57
N LYS A 18 8.91 25.17 -92.94
CA LYS A 18 8.13 26.36 -92.50
C LYS A 18 6.93 26.01 -91.55
N ASN A 19 6.32 27.04 -90.92
CA ASN A 19 4.87 27.19 -90.55
C ASN A 19 4.27 26.65 -89.21
N ARG A 20 2.96 26.95 -89.01
CA ARG A 20 2.20 27.25 -87.76
C ARG A 20 0.99 26.31 -87.52
N VAL A 21 0.71 26.01 -86.23
CA VAL A 21 -0.57 26.17 -85.46
C VAL A 21 -1.89 25.50 -85.93
N VAL A 22 -2.51 24.75 -84.99
CA VAL A 22 -3.95 24.42 -84.77
C VAL A 22 -4.63 23.21 -85.44
N ASP A 23 -5.27 22.42 -84.55
CA ASP A 23 -6.43 21.52 -84.60
C ASP A 23 -6.59 20.27 -85.49
N ASP A 24 -7.46 19.42 -84.93
CA ASP A 24 -8.20 18.24 -85.39
C ASP A 24 -7.52 16.87 -85.55
N ALA A 25 -8.34 15.85 -85.23
CA ALA A 25 -8.06 14.42 -85.18
C ALA A 25 -8.92 13.70 -86.28
N PRO A 26 -9.31 12.40 -86.21
CA PRO A 26 -8.96 11.27 -85.33
C PRO A 26 -8.65 9.97 -86.15
N VAL A 27 -9.05 8.78 -85.65
CA VAL A 27 -9.25 7.50 -86.39
C VAL A 27 -7.94 6.73 -86.72
N ASP A 28 -7.48 5.79 -85.88
CA ASP A 28 -7.90 4.36 -85.75
C ASP A 28 -7.02 3.36 -86.58
N LYS A 29 -6.95 2.02 -86.37
CA LYS A 29 -7.62 1.08 -85.43
C LYS A 29 -6.81 -0.23 -85.22
N ARG A 30 -7.11 -0.91 -84.09
CA ARG A 30 -7.00 -2.38 -83.81
C ARG A 30 -5.58 -2.95 -83.58
N ARG A 31 -5.42 -4.03 -82.78
CA ARG A 31 -6.41 -4.90 -82.06
C ARG A 31 -6.29 -4.72 -80.52
N LYS A 32 -7.35 -4.74 -79.69
CA LYS A 32 -8.42 -5.75 -79.40
C LYS A 32 -7.88 -7.03 -78.74
N ILE A 33 -8.44 -7.63 -77.68
CA ILE A 33 -9.73 -7.57 -76.92
C ILE A 33 -9.38 -7.66 -75.39
N ALA A 34 -10.18 -7.32 -74.36
CA ALA A 34 -11.61 -7.02 -74.13
C ALA A 34 -11.79 -5.64 -73.40
N MET A 35 -12.89 -5.11 -72.83
CA MET A 35 -14.30 -5.48 -72.54
C MET A 35 -14.62 -6.34 -71.27
N GLY A 36 -15.53 -5.95 -70.35
CA GLY A 36 -16.15 -4.62 -70.14
C GLY A 36 -17.39 -4.54 -69.23
N ARG A 37 -17.97 -3.31 -69.15
CA ARG A 37 -19.30 -2.86 -68.62
C ARG A 37 -19.58 -3.01 -67.10
N VAL A 38 -19.93 -1.99 -66.29
CA VAL A 38 -20.35 -0.56 -66.41
C VAL A 38 -21.87 -0.27 -66.59
N MET A 39 -22.35 0.75 -65.84
CA MET A 39 -23.68 1.42 -65.76
C MET A 39 -24.67 0.88 -64.70
N SER A 40 -25.48 1.70 -63.98
CA SER A 40 -25.51 3.18 -63.79
C SER A 40 -26.53 3.64 -62.70
N SER A 41 -26.33 4.85 -62.12
CA SER A 41 -27.34 5.77 -61.49
C SER A 41 -28.08 5.30 -60.19
N THR A 42 -28.50 6.14 -59.22
CA THR A 42 -28.63 7.62 -59.13
C THR A 42 -28.56 8.15 -57.66
N SER A 43 -28.54 9.49 -57.49
CA SER A 43 -28.88 10.36 -56.33
C SER A 43 -29.80 9.80 -55.21
N SER A 44 -29.78 10.26 -53.94
CA SER A 44 -29.07 11.41 -53.29
C SER A 44 -29.11 11.41 -51.74
N SER A 45 -28.14 12.09 -51.12
CA SER A 45 -28.22 12.89 -49.86
C SER A 45 -28.87 12.32 -48.57
N ARG A 46 -28.07 12.13 -47.51
CA ARG A 46 -28.08 12.91 -46.23
C ARG A 46 -27.14 12.30 -45.18
N GLY A 47 -26.81 13.09 -44.15
CA GLY A 47 -26.40 12.58 -42.83
C GLY A 47 -24.90 12.67 -42.50
N ARG A 48 -24.56 13.49 -41.50
CA ARG A 48 -23.39 13.27 -40.64
C ARG A 48 -23.85 12.43 -39.44
N GLN A 49 -23.00 11.54 -38.93
CA GLN A 49 -22.89 11.33 -37.48
C GLN A 49 -21.53 10.71 -37.12
N ALA A 50 -21.12 10.89 -35.87
CA ALA A 50 -19.85 10.40 -35.34
C ALA A 50 -19.98 8.97 -34.77
N LEU A 51 -18.86 8.28 -34.65
CA LEU A 51 -18.75 7.06 -33.84
C LEU A 51 -18.44 7.43 -32.39
N ALA A 52 -18.97 6.67 -31.44
CA ALA A 52 -19.05 7.03 -30.03
C ALA A 52 -17.86 6.51 -29.19
N PRO A 53 -17.51 7.17 -28.07
CA PRO A 53 -16.68 6.56 -27.03
C PRO A 53 -17.46 5.47 -26.29
N MET A 54 -16.76 4.46 -25.77
CA MET A 54 -17.34 3.42 -24.93
C MET A 54 -17.38 3.88 -23.46
N ASN A 55 -18.51 4.46 -23.03
CA ASN A 55 -18.82 4.55 -21.60
C ASN A 55 -19.76 3.39 -21.23
N ASN A 56 -19.36 2.57 -20.26
CA ASN A 56 -20.06 1.34 -19.90
C ASN A 56 -20.50 1.32 -18.42
N GLN A 57 -20.94 2.48 -17.92
CA GLN A 57 -21.69 2.55 -16.66
C GLN A 57 -22.99 1.74 -16.80
N LYS A 58 -23.03 0.57 -16.15
CA LYS A 58 -24.29 -0.13 -15.84
C LYS A 58 -24.76 0.30 -14.47
N GLU A 59 -25.68 1.26 -14.43
CA GLU A 59 -26.59 1.38 -13.30
C GLU A 59 -27.37 0.06 -13.18
N VAL A 60 -27.18 -0.68 -12.09
CA VAL A 60 -27.98 -1.88 -11.81
C VAL A 60 -29.22 -1.43 -11.04
N SER A 61 -30.24 -1.02 -11.79
CA SER A 61 -31.57 -0.72 -11.26
C SER A 61 -32.26 -2.01 -10.78
N VAL A 62 -32.07 -2.34 -9.51
CA VAL A 62 -32.72 -3.49 -8.86
C VAL A 62 -34.20 -3.17 -8.68
N ALA A 63 -35.03 -3.67 -9.61
CA ALA A 63 -36.46 -3.79 -9.37
C ALA A 63 -36.73 -4.87 -8.30
N PRO A 64 -37.65 -4.63 -7.34
CA PRO A 64 -37.93 -5.61 -6.29
C PRO A 64 -38.64 -6.83 -6.87
N SER A 65 -38.11 -8.02 -6.59
CA SER A 65 -38.78 -9.29 -6.86
C SER A 65 -39.75 -9.63 -5.73
N GLU A 66 -41.04 -9.69 -6.03
CA GLU A 66 -42.05 -10.12 -5.07
C GLU A 66 -41.93 -11.63 -4.76
N THR A 67 -41.69 -11.97 -3.49
CA THR A 67 -41.96 -13.30 -2.93
C THR A 67 -42.29 -13.18 -1.45
N GLU A 68 -43.28 -13.95 -0.98
CA GLU A 68 -43.92 -13.76 0.33
C GLU A 68 -43.04 -14.22 1.52
N GLY A 69 -43.04 -13.46 2.64
CA GLY A 69 -42.30 -13.88 3.84
C GLY A 69 -42.25 -12.88 5.00
N THR A 70 -43.37 -12.72 5.73
CA THR A 70 -43.52 -11.97 7.01
C THR A 70 -43.12 -10.49 7.02
N GLU A 71 -44.11 -9.63 7.27
CA GLU A 71 -43.88 -8.21 7.56
C GLU A 71 -43.08 -8.02 8.85
N SER A 72 -42.02 -7.23 8.78
CA SER A 72 -41.39 -6.56 9.92
C SER A 72 -41.09 -5.14 9.49
N GLU A 73 -41.78 -4.16 10.07
CA GLU A 73 -41.65 -2.75 9.72
C GLU A 73 -40.17 -2.31 9.76
N LEU A 74 -39.73 -1.69 8.67
CA LEU A 74 -38.38 -1.12 8.53
C LEU A 74 -38.33 0.23 9.25
N VAL A 75 -38.35 0.16 10.59
CA VAL A 75 -38.16 1.33 11.46
C VAL A 75 -36.70 1.75 11.40
N GLU A 76 -36.44 2.91 10.79
CA GLU A 76 -35.16 3.60 10.86
C GLU A 76 -35.09 4.48 12.11
N PHE A 77 -33.87 4.75 12.59
CA PHE A 77 -33.62 5.58 13.76
C PHE A 77 -32.55 6.62 13.45
N THR A 78 -32.75 7.87 13.87
CA THR A 78 -31.67 8.88 13.92
C THR A 78 -30.80 8.71 15.17
N LYS A 79 -29.58 9.25 15.16
CA LYS A 79 -28.66 9.20 16.32
C LYS A 79 -29.30 9.83 17.56
N GLU A 80 -30.00 10.94 17.35
CA GLU A 80 -30.76 11.69 18.35
C GLU A 80 -31.92 10.89 18.94
N GLU A 81 -32.63 10.09 18.12
CA GLU A 81 -33.67 9.17 18.59
C GLU A 81 -33.10 8.00 19.39
N VAL A 82 -31.89 7.53 19.07
CA VAL A 82 -31.21 6.46 19.82
C VAL A 82 -30.73 6.97 21.18
N ASP A 83 -30.13 8.16 21.23
CA ASP A 83 -29.74 8.81 22.49
C ASP A 83 -30.97 9.19 23.33
N ALA A 84 -32.06 9.65 22.70
CA ALA A 84 -33.32 9.90 23.39
C ALA A 84 -33.97 8.61 23.91
N LEU A 85 -33.86 7.50 23.17
CA LEU A 85 -34.32 6.18 23.58
C LEU A 85 -33.51 5.67 24.78
N LEU A 86 -32.17 5.68 24.71
CA LEU A 86 -31.29 5.30 25.83
C LEU A 86 -31.54 6.13 27.10
N ASN A 87 -31.98 7.38 26.95
CA ASN A 87 -32.34 8.26 28.06
C ASN A 87 -33.84 8.20 28.45
N GLU A 88 -34.66 7.33 27.85
CA GLU A 88 -36.09 7.23 28.15
C GLU A 88 -36.29 6.70 29.59
N LYS A 89 -37.02 7.47 30.42
CA LYS A 89 -37.29 7.16 31.83
C LYS A 89 -38.77 7.17 32.11
N PHE A 90 -39.26 6.17 32.84
CA PHE A 90 -40.66 6.05 33.26
C PHE A 90 -41.14 7.28 34.03
N LYS A 91 -42.26 7.89 33.59
CA LYS A 91 -42.87 9.10 34.18
C LYS A 91 -44.16 8.84 34.96
N GLY A 92 -44.47 7.58 35.30
CA GLY A 92 -45.66 7.20 36.05
C GLY A 92 -45.54 7.40 37.57
N LYS A 93 -46.61 7.04 38.30
CA LYS A 93 -46.65 7.14 39.77
C LYS A 93 -45.74 6.10 40.42
N LYS A 94 -45.14 6.43 41.57
CA LYS A 94 -44.20 5.56 42.32
C LYS A 94 -44.71 4.14 42.66
N PHE A 95 -46.03 3.92 42.68
CA PHE A 95 -46.67 2.65 43.02
C PHE A 95 -47.42 2.00 41.84
N ASP A 96 -47.27 2.52 40.62
CA ASP A 96 -47.88 1.94 39.41
C ASP A 96 -47.01 0.82 38.84
N SER A 97 -47.02 -0.33 39.51
CA SER A 97 -46.23 -1.50 39.11
C SER A 97 -46.63 -2.03 37.73
N LYS A 98 -47.93 -2.01 37.39
CA LYS A 98 -48.44 -2.51 36.11
C LYS A 98 -48.05 -1.60 34.95
N GLY A 99 -48.34 -0.30 35.05
CA GLY A 99 -47.93 0.67 34.03
C GLY A 99 -46.41 0.76 33.85
N LYS A 100 -45.64 0.57 34.93
CA LYS A 100 -44.17 0.46 34.84
C LYS A 100 -43.73 -0.79 34.07
N GLN A 101 -44.35 -1.95 34.30
CA GLN A 101 -43.99 -3.20 33.64
C GLN A 101 -44.43 -3.23 32.17
N GLU A 102 -45.57 -2.64 31.85
CA GLU A 102 -46.02 -2.41 30.46
C GLU A 102 -45.06 -1.45 29.73
N TRP A 103 -44.69 -0.32 30.34
CA TRP A 103 -43.70 0.60 29.76
C TRP A 103 -42.33 -0.06 29.55
N MET A 104 -41.80 -0.80 30.54
CA MET A 104 -40.52 -1.52 30.37
C MET A 104 -40.59 -2.58 29.26
N THR A 105 -41.74 -3.21 29.04
CA THR A 105 -41.94 -4.20 27.97
C THR A 105 -41.89 -3.54 26.59
N GLU A 106 -42.61 -2.43 26.40
CA GLU A 106 -42.61 -1.71 25.12
C GLU A 106 -41.28 -0.98 24.88
N TYR A 107 -40.63 -0.47 25.93
CA TYR A 107 -39.29 0.14 25.86
C TYR A 107 -38.21 -0.89 25.46
N MET A 108 -38.21 -2.08 26.08
CA MET A 108 -37.37 -3.19 25.62
C MET A 108 -37.67 -3.62 24.17
N LYS A 109 -38.93 -3.55 23.73
CA LYS A 109 -39.31 -3.82 22.34
C LYS A 109 -38.72 -2.78 21.38
N LYS A 110 -38.84 -1.48 21.66
CA LYS A 110 -38.15 -0.41 20.92
C LYS A 110 -36.65 -0.66 20.81
N LEU A 111 -35.98 -0.91 21.94
CA LEU A 111 -34.54 -1.19 22.00
C LEU A 111 -34.15 -2.41 21.15
N LYS A 112 -34.94 -3.48 21.13
CA LYS A 112 -34.73 -4.66 20.25
C LYS A 112 -34.94 -4.38 18.77
N VAL A 113 -35.80 -3.43 18.39
CA VAL A 113 -35.92 -3.00 16.98
C VAL A 113 -34.70 -2.16 16.61
N CYS A 114 -34.33 -1.21 17.47
CA CYS A 114 -33.14 -0.36 17.34
C CYS A 114 -31.84 -1.17 17.15
N ILE A 115 -31.57 -2.18 18.00
CA ILE A 115 -30.38 -3.05 17.84
C ILE A 115 -30.39 -3.79 16.50
N ARG A 116 -31.53 -4.34 16.06
CA ARG A 116 -31.61 -5.06 14.77
C ARG A 116 -31.41 -4.13 13.58
N TRP A 117 -31.89 -2.89 13.67
CA TRP A 117 -31.62 -1.85 12.69
C TRP A 117 -30.11 -1.50 12.66
N PHE A 118 -29.49 -1.28 13.81
CA PHE A 118 -28.03 -1.05 13.91
C PHE A 118 -27.20 -2.20 13.36
N GLN A 119 -27.54 -3.45 13.68
CA GLN A 119 -26.83 -4.62 13.17
C GLN A 119 -26.88 -4.70 11.64
N LYS A 120 -28.02 -4.34 11.02
CA LYS A 120 -28.15 -4.24 9.57
C LYS A 120 -27.34 -3.06 9.00
N GLY A 121 -27.33 -1.90 9.67
CA GLY A 121 -26.49 -0.76 9.31
C GLY A 121 -25.00 -1.07 9.35
N LEU A 122 -24.54 -1.72 10.43
CA LEU A 122 -23.16 -2.20 10.60
C LEU A 122 -22.77 -3.23 9.53
N GLN A 123 -23.67 -4.15 9.16
CA GLN A 123 -23.42 -5.07 8.05
C GLN A 123 -23.26 -4.30 6.73
N ASN A 124 -24.19 -3.41 6.38
CA ASN A 124 -24.12 -2.60 5.16
C ASN A 124 -22.81 -1.80 5.09
N LEU A 125 -22.42 -1.13 6.19
CA LEU A 125 -21.16 -0.38 6.31
C LEU A 125 -19.92 -1.27 6.20
N THR A 126 -19.98 -2.51 6.72
CA THR A 126 -18.88 -3.48 6.56
C THR A 126 -18.72 -3.86 5.09
N GLU A 127 -19.82 -4.17 4.40
CA GLU A 127 -19.79 -4.48 2.98
C GLU A 127 -19.39 -3.27 2.11
N GLU A 128 -19.73 -2.03 2.50
CA GLU A 128 -19.25 -0.82 1.81
C GLU A 128 -17.75 -0.60 2.05
N LYS A 129 -17.27 -0.74 3.29
CA LYS A 129 -15.85 -0.66 3.66
C LYS A 129 -15.00 -1.66 2.87
N ASP A 130 -15.48 -2.90 2.70
CA ASP A 130 -14.77 -3.91 1.88
C ASP A 130 -14.77 -3.54 0.38
N LYS A 131 -15.89 -3.06 -0.17
CA LYS A 131 -15.99 -2.57 -1.58
C LYS A 131 -15.09 -1.34 -1.82
N LEU A 132 -15.06 -0.38 -0.89
CA LEU A 132 -14.17 0.78 -0.91
C LEU A 132 -12.70 0.33 -0.94
N ARG A 133 -12.35 -0.67 -0.13
CA ARG A 133 -11.00 -1.22 -0.09
C ARG A 133 -10.61 -1.90 -1.41
N GLU A 134 -11.48 -2.73 -2.01
CA GLU A 134 -11.22 -3.33 -3.33
C GLU A 134 -11.02 -2.27 -4.44
N MET A 135 -11.81 -1.19 -4.41
CA MET A 135 -11.64 -0.08 -5.37
C MET A 135 -10.35 0.70 -5.15
N LEU A 136 -9.97 0.95 -3.90
CA LEU A 136 -8.72 1.62 -3.52
C LEU A 136 -7.51 0.80 -3.98
N ASP A 137 -7.46 -0.48 -3.58
CA ASP A 137 -6.48 -1.48 -4.00
C ASP A 137 -6.31 -1.53 -5.54
N SER A 138 -7.40 -1.35 -6.29
CA SER A 138 -7.40 -1.34 -7.76
C SER A 138 -6.81 -0.04 -8.32
N SER A 139 -7.23 1.12 -7.80
CA SER A 139 -6.75 2.43 -8.27
C SER A 139 -5.27 2.67 -7.90
N GLU A 140 -4.81 2.23 -6.71
CA GLU A 140 -3.40 2.30 -6.32
C GLU A 140 -2.50 1.47 -7.24
N ARG A 141 -2.93 0.27 -7.66
CA ARG A 141 -2.19 -0.54 -8.66
C ARG A 141 -2.12 0.16 -10.02
N ASN A 142 -3.22 0.75 -10.48
CA ASN A 142 -3.24 1.50 -11.74
C ASN A 142 -2.28 2.70 -11.69
N CYS A 143 -2.22 3.42 -10.56
CA CYS A 143 -1.26 4.53 -10.37
C CYS A 143 0.19 4.03 -10.50
N LEU A 144 0.55 2.94 -9.83
CA LEU A 144 1.90 2.35 -9.89
C LEU A 144 2.26 1.85 -11.30
N GLU A 145 1.31 1.26 -12.04
CA GLU A 145 1.54 0.85 -13.43
C GLU A 145 1.76 2.04 -14.38
N ILE A 146 1.01 3.14 -14.19
CA ILE A 146 1.16 4.38 -14.95
C ILE A 146 2.50 5.05 -14.63
N GLU A 147 2.87 5.19 -13.36
CA GLU A 147 4.14 5.77 -12.91
C GLU A 147 5.34 5.01 -13.48
N ALA A 148 5.38 3.68 -13.30
CA ALA A 148 6.41 2.84 -13.87
C ALA A 148 6.41 2.81 -15.41
N ALA A 149 5.30 3.11 -16.08
CA ALA A 149 5.26 3.28 -17.54
C ALA A 149 5.85 4.61 -18.00
N MET A 150 5.65 5.69 -17.24
CA MET A 150 6.24 7.00 -17.51
C MET A 150 7.77 6.99 -17.33
N GLU A 151 8.29 6.46 -16.21
CA GLU A 151 9.74 6.40 -15.95
C GLU A 151 10.51 5.69 -17.08
N ARG A 152 10.05 4.49 -17.47
CA ARG A 152 10.65 3.72 -18.57
C ARG A 152 10.65 4.45 -19.91
N LYS A 153 9.67 5.36 -20.15
CA LYS A 153 9.61 6.17 -21.36
C LYS A 153 10.53 7.38 -21.31
N GLU A 154 10.67 8.01 -20.14
CA GLU A 154 11.66 9.07 -19.92
C GLU A 154 13.09 8.55 -20.11
N GLU A 155 13.43 7.38 -19.55
CA GLU A 155 14.73 6.73 -19.73
C GLU A 155 15.05 6.45 -21.22
N GLU A 156 14.10 5.86 -21.97
CA GLU A 156 14.28 5.52 -23.39
C GLU A 156 14.53 6.77 -24.26
N LEU A 157 13.80 7.85 -23.99
CA LEU A 157 13.94 9.13 -24.70
C LEU A 157 15.27 9.81 -24.37
N ASN A 158 15.62 9.92 -23.08
CA ASN A 158 16.87 10.55 -22.63
C ASN A 158 18.11 9.80 -23.15
N ALA A 159 18.11 8.47 -23.12
CA ALA A 159 19.19 7.65 -23.69
C ALA A 159 19.34 7.86 -25.20
N THR A 160 18.22 8.05 -25.92
CA THR A 160 18.22 8.31 -27.37
C THR A 160 18.80 9.69 -27.70
N ILE A 161 18.44 10.72 -26.93
CA ILE A 161 18.93 12.10 -27.12
C ILE A 161 20.44 12.18 -26.89
N SER A 162 20.92 11.72 -25.73
CA SER A 162 22.34 11.77 -25.35
C SER A 162 23.26 11.10 -26.40
N LYS A 163 22.79 9.99 -26.99
CA LYS A 163 23.50 9.29 -28.08
C LYS A 163 23.57 10.10 -29.37
N LEU A 164 22.50 10.82 -29.75
CA LEU A 164 22.49 11.68 -30.93
C LEU A 164 23.37 12.92 -30.74
N GLU A 165 23.32 13.55 -29.56
CA GLU A 165 24.16 14.70 -29.22
C GLU A 165 25.65 14.35 -29.26
N THR A 166 26.03 13.20 -28.68
CA THR A 166 27.42 12.70 -28.70
C THR A 166 27.93 12.48 -30.14
N ASN A 167 27.10 11.92 -31.02
CA ASN A 167 27.44 11.70 -32.43
C ASN A 167 27.57 13.04 -33.20
N VAL A 168 26.68 14.01 -32.95
CA VAL A 168 26.75 15.34 -33.58
C VAL A 168 27.96 16.14 -33.08
N PHE A 169 28.38 15.96 -31.83
CA PHE A 169 29.58 16.59 -31.28
C PHE A 169 30.86 16.06 -31.95
N SER A 170 31.06 14.73 -31.96
CA SER A 170 32.28 14.11 -32.49
C SER A 170 32.48 14.37 -34.00
N LEU A 171 31.40 14.39 -34.78
CA LEU A 171 31.48 14.75 -36.21
C LEU A 171 31.79 16.24 -36.44
N LYS A 172 31.31 17.15 -35.59
CA LYS A 172 31.70 18.57 -35.66
C LYS A 172 33.18 18.78 -35.34
N GLU A 173 33.71 18.07 -34.35
CA GLU A 173 35.14 18.09 -34.00
C GLU A 173 36.00 17.55 -35.16
N SER A 174 35.59 16.41 -35.75
CA SER A 174 36.24 15.85 -36.93
C SER A 174 36.23 16.82 -38.12
N LEU A 175 35.07 17.44 -38.43
CA LEU A 175 34.98 18.40 -39.54
C LEU A 175 35.87 19.63 -39.30
N ALA A 176 35.88 20.18 -38.08
CA ALA A 176 36.72 21.34 -37.76
C ALA A 176 38.23 21.03 -37.91
N LYS A 177 38.65 19.79 -37.63
CA LYS A 177 40.01 19.31 -37.87
C LYS A 177 40.32 19.21 -39.37
N GLU A 178 39.47 18.55 -40.15
CA GLU A 178 39.66 18.39 -41.61
C GLU A 178 39.64 19.75 -42.33
N GLU A 179 38.76 20.68 -41.94
CA GLU A 179 38.73 22.04 -42.48
C GLU A 179 40.00 22.84 -42.14
N CYS A 180 40.60 22.61 -40.97
CA CYS A 180 41.90 23.18 -40.60
C CYS A 180 43.05 22.58 -41.42
N GLU A 181 43.11 21.26 -41.58
CA GLU A 181 44.12 20.60 -42.41
C GLU A 181 44.03 21.01 -43.87
N LYS A 182 42.80 21.18 -44.40
CA LYS A 182 42.53 21.73 -45.72
C LYS A 182 43.04 23.16 -45.86
N LEU A 183 42.75 24.05 -44.91
CA LEU A 183 43.20 25.44 -44.95
C LEU A 183 44.74 25.54 -44.95
N ASN A 184 45.40 24.72 -44.13
CA ASN A 184 46.86 24.60 -44.11
C ASN A 184 47.43 24.09 -45.45
N ALA A 185 46.78 23.11 -46.08
CA ALA A 185 47.17 22.62 -47.41
C ALA A 185 47.03 23.70 -48.50
N ILE A 186 45.95 24.49 -48.48
CA ILE A 186 45.72 25.59 -49.41
C ILE A 186 46.78 26.69 -49.28
N ASP A 187 47.13 27.11 -48.06
CA ASP A 187 48.15 28.14 -47.86
C ASP A 187 49.56 27.61 -48.19
N SER A 188 49.86 26.34 -47.92
CA SER A 188 51.10 25.68 -48.38
C SER A 188 51.20 25.67 -49.91
N HIS A 189 50.12 25.28 -50.62
CA HIS A 189 50.05 25.33 -52.08
C HIS A 189 50.22 26.75 -52.63
N LYS A 190 49.63 27.76 -51.96
CA LYS A 190 49.80 29.17 -52.34
C LYS A 190 51.26 29.61 -52.23
N ARG A 191 51.93 29.34 -51.11
CA ARG A 191 53.35 29.67 -50.89
C ARG A 191 54.24 29.00 -51.95
N GLU A 192 54.02 27.72 -52.23
CA GLU A 192 54.82 26.98 -53.21
C GLU A 192 54.58 27.46 -54.64
N LYS A 193 53.33 27.84 -54.98
CA LYS A 193 53.01 28.50 -56.24
C LYS A 193 53.72 29.86 -56.37
N GLU A 194 53.77 30.66 -55.30
CA GLU A 194 54.49 31.95 -55.31
C GLU A 194 56.01 31.76 -55.44
N ALA A 195 56.59 30.75 -54.78
CA ALA A 195 57.99 30.35 -54.94
C ALA A 195 58.31 29.88 -56.37
N ARG A 196 57.45 29.03 -56.96
CA ARG A 196 57.56 28.58 -58.35
C ARG A 196 57.51 29.76 -59.33
N MET A 197 56.56 30.68 -59.19
CA MET A 197 56.46 31.87 -60.05
C MET A 197 57.72 32.76 -59.96
N ALA A 198 58.36 32.84 -58.78
CA ALA A 198 59.64 33.52 -58.62
C ALA A 198 60.79 32.78 -59.33
N SER A 199 60.84 31.44 -59.24
CA SER A 199 61.82 30.59 -59.96
C SER A 199 61.67 30.70 -61.47
N GLU A 200 60.45 30.64 -62.00
CA GLU A 200 60.18 30.81 -63.44
C GLU A 200 60.63 32.20 -63.92
N LYS A 201 60.37 33.26 -63.15
CA LYS A 201 60.82 34.62 -63.47
C LYS A 201 62.35 34.76 -63.47
N THR A 202 63.08 34.14 -62.55
CA THR A 202 64.56 34.17 -62.59
C THR A 202 65.11 33.35 -63.75
N GLN A 203 64.48 32.21 -64.06
CA GLN A 203 64.82 31.38 -65.22
C GLN A 203 64.65 32.14 -66.55
N ASP A 204 63.57 32.91 -66.72
CA ASP A 204 63.39 33.73 -67.93
C ASP A 204 64.37 34.91 -68.00
N SER A 205 64.70 35.55 -66.87
CA SER A 205 65.74 36.60 -66.83
C SER A 205 67.11 36.09 -67.26
N LEU A 206 67.55 34.95 -66.71
CA LEU A 206 68.79 34.28 -67.09
C LEU A 206 68.78 33.83 -68.55
N ARG A 207 67.61 33.46 -69.08
CA ARG A 207 67.44 33.05 -70.49
C ARG A 207 67.57 34.22 -71.46
N GLU A 208 67.06 35.40 -71.11
CA GLU A 208 67.33 36.62 -71.87
C GLU A 208 68.82 37.00 -71.82
N GLU A 209 69.46 36.88 -70.65
CA GLU A 209 70.89 37.22 -70.49
C GLU A 209 71.79 36.25 -71.25
N LEU A 210 71.49 34.95 -71.24
CA LEU A 210 72.14 33.96 -72.11
C LEU A 210 71.96 34.34 -73.58
N GLY A 211 70.75 34.65 -74.04
CA GLY A 211 70.51 35.05 -75.44
C GLY A 211 71.24 36.34 -75.84
N ARG A 212 71.38 37.30 -74.92
CA ARG A 212 72.19 38.51 -75.11
C ARG A 212 73.69 38.16 -75.22
N ALA A 213 74.20 37.25 -74.39
CA ALA A 213 75.59 36.79 -74.42
C ALA A 213 75.91 35.95 -75.66
N GLU A 214 75.01 35.04 -76.08
CA GLU A 214 75.12 34.26 -77.32
C GLU A 214 75.21 35.16 -78.56
N GLN A 215 74.32 36.15 -78.68
CA GLN A 215 74.35 37.10 -79.80
C GLN A 215 75.61 37.98 -79.76
N SER A 216 76.07 38.38 -78.57
CA SER A 216 77.33 39.12 -78.38
C SER A 216 78.54 38.29 -78.83
N ALA A 217 78.62 37.02 -78.42
CA ALA A 217 79.66 36.08 -78.83
C ALA A 217 79.65 35.83 -80.35
N LEU A 218 78.46 35.69 -80.95
CA LEU A 218 78.31 35.53 -82.40
C LEU A 218 78.80 36.77 -83.17
N ASN A 219 78.39 37.97 -82.75
CA ASN A 219 78.85 39.24 -83.32
C ASN A 219 80.38 39.41 -83.19
N ALA A 220 80.97 39.00 -82.06
CA ALA A 220 82.42 39.01 -81.87
C ALA A 220 83.13 38.01 -82.81
N ASN A 221 82.55 36.83 -83.00
CA ASN A 221 83.09 35.80 -83.89
C ASN A 221 83.08 36.24 -85.37
N GLU A 222 82.06 36.98 -85.81
CA GLU A 222 82.05 37.61 -87.14
C GLU A 222 83.11 38.73 -87.29
N LYS A 223 83.36 39.53 -86.25
CA LYS A 223 84.43 40.53 -86.24
C LYS A 223 85.82 39.90 -86.40
N VAL A 224 86.12 38.84 -85.64
CA VAL A 224 87.38 38.08 -85.80
C VAL A 224 87.55 37.62 -87.25
N LYS A 225 86.52 36.99 -87.83
CA LYS A 225 86.55 36.48 -89.20
C LYS A 225 86.81 37.56 -90.25
N THR A 226 86.12 38.70 -90.15
CA THR A 226 86.29 39.82 -91.10
C THR A 226 87.66 40.49 -90.99
N GLN A 227 88.23 40.61 -89.78
CA GLN A 227 89.62 41.05 -89.60
C GLN A 227 90.63 40.04 -90.18
N GLU A 228 90.41 38.73 -90.01
CA GLU A 228 91.27 37.67 -90.57
C GLU A 228 91.26 37.66 -92.11
N ASP A 229 90.08 37.77 -92.75
CA ASP A 229 89.96 37.89 -94.21
C ASP A 229 90.64 39.16 -94.75
N MET A 230 90.57 40.28 -94.02
CA MET A 230 91.28 41.52 -94.36
C MET A 230 92.80 41.35 -94.25
N TYR A 231 93.27 40.72 -93.17
CA TYR A 231 94.70 40.49 -92.92
C TYR A 231 95.32 39.62 -94.04
N LYS A 232 94.59 38.61 -94.50
CA LYS A 232 95.00 37.73 -95.60
C LYS A 232 95.18 38.50 -96.92
N ARG A 233 94.22 39.35 -97.30
CA ARG A 233 94.33 40.20 -98.51
C ARG A 233 95.55 41.13 -98.47
N LEU A 234 95.87 41.67 -97.31
CA LEU A 234 97.04 42.54 -97.14
C LEU A 234 98.36 41.79 -97.39
N GLN A 235 98.43 40.52 -97.00
CA GLN A 235 99.57 39.64 -97.23
C GLN A 235 99.74 39.24 -98.71
N GLU A 236 98.64 39.01 -99.42
CA GLU A 236 98.61 38.75 -100.88
C GLU A 236 99.12 39.98 -101.68
N TYR A 237 98.69 41.19 -101.29
CA TYR A 237 99.15 42.45 -101.88
C TYR A 237 100.66 42.69 -101.67
N ASN A 238 101.15 42.48 -100.45
CA ASN A 238 102.56 42.68 -100.10
C ASN A 238 103.49 41.71 -100.89
N THR A 239 103.04 40.47 -101.09
CA THR A 239 103.72 39.48 -101.93
C THR A 239 103.82 39.93 -103.40
N SER A 240 102.74 40.51 -103.94
CA SER A 240 102.69 41.03 -105.31
C SER A 240 103.67 42.20 -105.53
N LEU A 241 103.80 43.09 -104.54
CA LEU A 241 104.76 44.20 -104.56
C LEU A 241 106.22 43.73 -104.63
N GLN A 242 106.56 42.62 -103.98
CA GLN A 242 107.92 42.05 -104.03
C GLN A 242 108.27 41.53 -105.44
N GLN A 243 107.32 40.87 -106.11
CA GLN A 243 107.50 40.37 -107.48
C GLN A 243 107.71 41.50 -108.50
N TYR A 244 107.00 42.62 -108.35
CA TYR A 244 107.15 43.78 -109.23
C TYR A 244 108.55 44.42 -109.13
N ASN A 245 109.08 44.58 -107.91
CA ASN A 245 110.41 45.15 -107.68
C ASN A 245 111.54 44.31 -108.31
N ALA A 246 111.42 42.98 -108.29
CA ALA A 246 112.39 42.08 -108.92
C ALA A 246 112.45 42.22 -110.46
N LYS A 247 111.36 42.66 -111.10
CA LYS A 247 111.33 42.87 -112.56
C LYS A 247 112.12 44.12 -112.97
N LEU A 248 111.89 45.25 -112.29
CA LEU A 248 112.57 46.53 -112.56
C LEU A 248 114.11 46.44 -112.44
N GLN A 249 114.61 45.62 -111.51
CA GLN A 249 116.06 45.41 -111.34
C GLN A 249 116.72 44.70 -112.53
N ASN A 250 115.99 43.86 -113.27
CA ASN A 250 116.52 43.18 -114.46
C ASN A 250 116.57 44.10 -115.69
N GLU A 251 115.58 44.97 -115.84
CA GLU A 251 115.51 45.93 -116.97
C GLU A 251 116.65 46.98 -116.89
N LEU A 252 117.00 47.44 -115.68
CA LEU A 252 118.14 48.33 -115.43
C LEU A 252 119.48 47.71 -115.87
N LYS A 253 119.63 46.39 -115.73
CA LYS A 253 120.87 45.68 -116.09
C LYS A 253 121.09 45.67 -117.60
N ALA A 254 120.04 45.42 -118.39
CA ALA A 254 120.11 45.36 -119.86
C ALA A 254 120.55 46.70 -120.48
N ALA A 255 120.06 47.83 -119.95
CA ALA A 255 120.45 49.17 -120.42
C ALA A 255 121.93 49.50 -120.17
N THR A 256 122.56 48.87 -119.18
CA THR A 256 123.94 49.19 -118.75
C THR A 256 124.99 48.60 -119.71
N ASP A 257 124.74 47.46 -120.32
CA ASP A 257 125.72 46.79 -121.18
C ASP A 257 125.72 47.30 -122.63
N ALA A 258 124.56 47.76 -123.15
CA ALA A 258 124.47 48.39 -124.47
C ALA A 258 125.38 49.64 -124.59
N ASN A 259 125.52 50.41 -123.51
CA ASN A 259 126.26 51.67 -123.50
C ASN A 259 127.80 51.49 -123.61
N LYS A 260 128.32 50.28 -123.37
CA LYS A 260 129.76 49.98 -123.46
C LYS A 260 130.28 49.74 -124.89
N GLN A 261 129.40 49.39 -125.82
CA GLN A 261 129.80 49.15 -127.21
C GLN A 261 130.11 50.47 -127.96
N VAL A 262 129.31 51.51 -127.71
CA VAL A 262 129.36 52.79 -128.45
C VAL A 262 130.63 53.60 -128.18
N GLU A 263 131.18 53.57 -126.96
CA GLU A 263 132.44 54.26 -126.62
C GLU A 263 133.66 53.71 -127.38
N LYS A 264 133.58 52.50 -127.96
CA LYS A 264 134.73 51.84 -128.60
C LYS A 264 134.97 52.27 -130.05
N GLU A 265 133.92 52.68 -130.76
CA GLU A 265 133.97 53.14 -132.16
C GLU A 265 134.28 54.66 -132.25
N LYS A 266 133.96 55.39 -131.19
CA LYS A 266 134.14 56.84 -130.99
C LYS A 266 135.59 57.34 -131.13
N SER A 267 136.60 56.48 -130.93
CA SER A 267 138.01 56.87 -130.88
C SER A 267 138.70 56.99 -132.24
N ALA A 268 138.16 56.38 -133.30
CA ALA A 268 138.83 56.27 -134.60
C ALA A 268 138.44 57.36 -135.63
N ILE A 269 137.37 58.12 -135.38
CA ILE A 269 136.79 59.09 -136.34
C ILE A 269 137.12 60.55 -135.96
N LEU A 270 137.72 60.78 -134.79
CA LEU A 270 137.95 62.10 -134.18
C LEU A 270 138.89 63.05 -134.95
N GLU A 271 139.55 62.60 -136.01
CA GLU A 271 140.58 63.38 -136.73
C GLU A 271 140.04 64.17 -137.93
N ASN A 272 138.81 63.90 -138.41
CA ASN A 272 138.25 64.55 -139.60
C ASN A 272 137.01 65.44 -139.34
N HIS A 273 137.22 66.75 -139.56
CA HIS A 273 136.22 67.69 -140.11
C HIS A 273 135.06 68.20 -139.20
N SER A 274 135.42 68.86 -138.09
CA SER A 274 135.07 70.26 -137.73
C SER A 274 133.66 70.90 -137.91
N THR A 275 132.64 70.27 -138.49
CA THR A 275 131.46 70.97 -139.06
C THR A 275 130.08 70.66 -138.45
N LEU A 276 129.97 70.23 -137.17
CA LEU A 276 128.65 70.24 -136.49
C LEU A 276 128.67 70.57 -134.99
N ARG A 277 128.69 71.87 -134.68
CA ARG A 277 128.66 72.47 -133.33
C ARG A 277 127.30 72.32 -132.58
N GLY A 278 126.46 71.35 -132.95
CA GLY A 278 125.02 71.37 -132.63
C GLY A 278 124.56 70.80 -131.29
N HIS A 279 125.14 69.69 -130.82
CA HIS A 279 124.40 68.76 -129.93
C HIS A 279 124.81 68.74 -128.44
N TYR A 280 125.85 69.46 -128.01
CA TYR A 280 126.43 69.28 -126.67
C TYR A 280 125.56 69.80 -125.50
N ASN A 281 124.68 70.78 -125.73
CA ASN A 281 124.01 71.53 -124.65
C ASN A 281 122.76 70.86 -124.03
N MET A 282 122.36 69.66 -124.45
CA MET A 282 121.09 69.06 -124.03
C MET A 282 121.20 68.05 -122.88
N LEU A 283 122.31 67.30 -122.78
CA LEU A 283 122.41 66.14 -121.88
C LEU A 283 122.71 66.50 -120.40
N GLN A 284 123.16 67.72 -120.12
CA GLN A 284 123.57 68.11 -118.76
C GLN A 284 122.41 68.48 -117.82
N LYS A 285 121.15 68.46 -118.32
CA LYS A 285 119.97 68.98 -117.58
C LYS A 285 119.06 67.91 -116.97
N GLU A 286 119.22 66.63 -117.34
CA GLU A 286 118.34 65.55 -116.89
C GLU A 286 118.81 64.89 -115.58
N PHE A 287 120.12 64.88 -115.30
CA PHE A 287 120.72 64.18 -114.18
C PHE A 287 120.27 64.67 -112.78
N THR A 288 119.88 65.94 -112.65
CA THR A 288 119.43 66.50 -111.36
C THR A 288 118.01 66.08 -111.00
N SER A 289 117.12 65.90 -111.98
CA SER A 289 115.70 65.55 -111.75
C SER A 289 115.51 64.15 -111.15
N ALA A 290 116.33 63.18 -111.60
CA ALA A 290 116.21 61.79 -111.17
C ALA A 290 116.55 61.54 -109.68
N LYS A 291 117.19 62.49 -108.99
CA LYS A 291 117.65 62.32 -107.60
C LYS A 291 116.54 62.56 -106.58
N GLU A 292 115.65 63.52 -106.82
CA GLU A 292 114.67 63.98 -105.82
C GLU A 292 113.49 63.00 -105.68
N SER A 293 113.01 62.44 -106.80
CA SER A 293 111.92 61.45 -106.84
C SER A 293 112.16 60.21 -105.98
N ARG A 294 113.43 59.84 -105.76
CA ARG A 294 113.83 58.66 -104.97
C ARG A 294 113.49 58.80 -103.48
N ASP A 295 113.58 60.01 -102.93
CA ASP A 295 113.63 60.21 -101.47
C ASP A 295 112.24 60.32 -100.82
N ASP A 296 111.20 60.66 -101.60
CA ASP A 296 109.80 60.62 -101.13
C ASP A 296 109.19 59.21 -101.15
N ALA A 297 109.61 58.34 -102.09
CA ALA A 297 109.17 56.95 -102.15
C ALA A 297 109.53 56.15 -100.87
N VAL A 298 110.62 56.52 -100.19
CA VAL A 298 111.04 55.90 -98.93
C VAL A 298 110.09 56.24 -97.78
N LYS A 299 109.55 57.46 -97.71
CA LYS A 299 108.69 57.92 -96.61
C LYS A 299 107.34 57.19 -96.58
N GLN A 300 106.75 56.92 -97.75
CA GLN A 300 105.46 56.22 -97.84
C GLN A 300 105.53 54.78 -97.29
N LYS A 301 106.68 54.11 -97.46
CA LYS A 301 106.91 52.74 -96.97
C LYS A 301 106.83 52.63 -95.44
N GLU A 302 107.29 53.65 -94.70
CA GLU A 302 107.27 53.60 -93.23
C GLU A 302 105.89 53.90 -92.64
N ALA A 303 105.07 54.72 -93.33
CA ALA A 303 103.69 54.98 -92.92
C ALA A 303 102.85 53.69 -92.95
N ALA A 304 102.87 52.98 -94.08
CA ALA A 304 102.11 51.73 -94.27
C ALA A 304 102.52 50.61 -93.28
N LYS A 305 103.75 50.63 -92.75
CA LYS A 305 104.17 49.64 -91.75
C LYS A 305 103.42 49.82 -90.42
N LYS A 306 103.26 51.07 -89.94
CA LYS A 306 102.62 51.35 -88.64
C LYS A 306 101.15 50.93 -88.60
N GLU A 307 100.47 51.02 -89.74
CA GLU A 307 99.07 50.62 -89.90
C GLU A 307 98.88 49.10 -89.70
N VAL A 308 99.84 48.28 -90.17
CA VAL A 308 99.85 46.82 -89.95
C VAL A 308 100.02 46.46 -88.47
N ASP A 309 100.88 47.19 -87.76
CA ASP A 309 101.16 46.94 -86.34
C ASP A 309 99.94 47.30 -85.45
N ILE A 310 99.15 48.33 -85.82
CA ILE A 310 97.89 48.69 -85.15
C ILE A 310 96.83 47.58 -85.32
N LEU A 311 96.61 47.13 -86.56
CA LEU A 311 95.61 46.09 -86.87
C LEU A 311 95.88 44.74 -86.18
N ARG A 312 97.14 44.45 -85.81
CA ARG A 312 97.47 43.29 -84.96
C ARG A 312 96.98 43.43 -83.53
N GLY A 313 97.06 44.63 -82.95
CA GLY A 313 96.58 44.89 -81.59
C GLY A 313 95.06 44.71 -81.49
N GLU A 314 94.32 45.25 -82.46
CA GLU A 314 92.86 45.12 -82.52
C GLU A 314 92.40 43.66 -82.62
N LEU A 315 93.03 42.87 -83.50
CA LEU A 315 92.68 41.45 -83.68
C LEU A 315 92.92 40.62 -82.41
N GLN A 316 93.96 40.93 -81.62
CA GLN A 316 94.22 40.27 -80.36
C GLN A 316 93.15 40.62 -79.30
N GLN A 317 92.79 41.90 -79.18
CA GLN A 317 91.77 42.35 -78.23
C GLN A 317 90.40 41.70 -78.49
N VAL A 318 89.97 41.63 -79.76
CA VAL A 318 88.68 41.02 -80.13
C VAL A 318 88.66 39.51 -79.82
N ARG A 319 89.81 38.83 -79.84
CA ARG A 319 89.92 37.40 -79.46
C ARG A 319 89.78 37.20 -77.94
N GLU A 320 90.42 38.04 -77.13
CA GLU A 320 90.29 38.00 -75.66
C GLU A 320 88.86 38.32 -75.20
N ASP A 321 88.19 39.26 -75.87
CA ASP A 321 86.78 39.58 -75.60
C ASP A 321 85.85 38.42 -76.00
N ARG A 322 86.10 37.75 -77.13
CA ARG A 322 85.37 36.53 -77.52
C ARG A 322 85.51 35.41 -76.47
N GLU A 323 86.71 35.19 -75.94
CA GLU A 323 86.96 34.14 -74.94
C GLU A 323 86.21 34.43 -73.62
N ARG A 324 86.21 35.69 -73.17
CA ARG A 324 85.39 36.14 -72.03
C ARG A 324 83.89 35.93 -72.24
N GLN A 325 83.36 36.20 -73.44
CA GLN A 325 81.93 35.95 -73.74
C GLN A 325 81.59 34.45 -73.77
N LEU A 326 82.50 33.59 -74.24
CA LEU A 326 82.27 32.14 -74.26
C LEU A 326 82.22 31.51 -72.86
N ILE A 327 83.03 31.99 -71.91
CA ILE A 327 82.98 31.55 -70.51
C ILE A 327 81.64 31.94 -69.88
N LEU A 328 81.22 33.20 -70.05
CA LEU A 328 79.94 33.70 -69.53
C LEU A 328 78.73 32.90 -70.06
N VAL A 329 78.75 32.51 -71.35
CA VAL A 329 77.71 31.64 -71.94
C VAL A 329 77.68 30.26 -71.27
N GLN A 330 78.83 29.68 -70.91
CA GLN A 330 78.89 28.38 -70.22
C GLN A 330 78.36 28.46 -68.78
N GLU A 331 78.73 29.51 -68.04
CA GLU A 331 78.28 29.74 -66.66
C GLU A 331 76.75 29.93 -66.59
N LEU A 332 76.20 30.84 -67.40
CA LEU A 332 74.75 31.08 -67.50
C LEU A 332 73.97 29.83 -67.94
N THR A 333 74.54 29.00 -68.81
CA THR A 333 73.93 27.72 -69.25
C THR A 333 73.84 26.71 -68.10
N ALA A 334 74.86 26.65 -67.22
CA ALA A 334 74.86 25.76 -66.06
C ALA A 334 73.82 26.19 -65.00
N GLU A 335 73.75 27.49 -64.69
CA GLU A 335 72.75 28.02 -63.74
C GLU A 335 71.32 27.80 -64.23
N LEU A 336 71.05 28.05 -65.52
CA LEU A 336 69.76 27.77 -66.15
C LEU A 336 69.33 26.29 -66.03
N GLN A 337 70.28 25.35 -66.03
CA GLN A 337 69.95 23.93 -65.87
C GLN A 337 69.57 23.60 -64.41
N ILE A 338 70.28 24.17 -63.43
CA ILE A 338 69.95 24.03 -62.01
C ILE A 338 68.57 24.64 -61.69
N CYS A 339 68.24 25.80 -62.28
CA CYS A 339 66.92 26.41 -62.15
C CYS A 339 65.80 25.53 -62.72
N LYS A 340 65.98 24.94 -63.91
CA LYS A 340 64.98 24.02 -64.50
C LYS A 340 64.70 22.82 -63.59
N GLU A 341 65.74 22.21 -63.00
CA GLU A 341 65.57 21.08 -62.08
C GLU A 341 64.82 21.46 -60.81
N ARG A 342 65.07 22.65 -60.26
CA ARG A 342 64.33 23.17 -59.09
C ARG A 342 62.86 23.40 -59.43
N THR A 343 62.59 24.14 -60.52
CA THR A 343 61.22 24.38 -61.00
C THR A 343 60.47 23.07 -61.29
N GLY A 344 61.15 22.05 -61.82
CA GLY A 344 60.57 20.72 -62.04
C GLY A 344 60.15 19.98 -60.77
N ARG A 345 60.85 20.18 -59.64
CA ARG A 345 60.48 19.60 -58.33
C ARG A 345 59.29 20.34 -57.72
N THR A 346 59.31 21.68 -57.73
CA THR A 346 58.20 22.50 -57.20
C THR A 346 56.90 22.28 -57.98
N VAL A 347 56.96 21.97 -59.28
CA VAL A 347 55.78 21.53 -60.07
C VAL A 347 55.15 20.27 -59.47
N ALA A 348 55.94 19.22 -59.23
CA ALA A 348 55.45 17.95 -58.70
C ALA A 348 54.91 18.10 -57.25
N GLU A 349 55.52 18.96 -56.45
CA GLU A 349 55.06 19.27 -55.09
C GLU A 349 53.74 20.06 -55.09
N VAL A 350 53.59 21.04 -56.00
CA VAL A 350 52.30 21.73 -56.25
C VAL A 350 51.21 20.76 -56.68
N ASP A 351 51.49 19.85 -57.63
CA ASP A 351 50.49 18.89 -58.12
C ASP A 351 50.05 17.90 -57.01
N ASN A 352 50.97 17.45 -56.15
CA ASN A 352 50.63 16.63 -54.98
C ASN A 352 49.79 17.39 -53.94
N LEU A 353 50.08 18.67 -53.70
CA LEU A 353 49.28 19.51 -52.80
C LEU A 353 47.87 19.76 -53.34
N ILE A 354 47.71 19.91 -54.67
CA ILE A 354 46.39 20.00 -55.32
C ILE A 354 45.60 18.71 -55.11
N LEU A 355 46.20 17.54 -55.35
CA LEU A 355 45.55 16.24 -55.12
C LEU A 355 45.16 16.03 -53.65
N LYS A 356 46.03 16.40 -52.69
CA LYS A 356 45.69 16.34 -51.26
C LYS A 356 44.54 17.29 -50.91
N SER A 357 44.56 18.53 -51.43
CA SER A 357 43.49 19.50 -51.18
C SER A 357 42.14 19.06 -51.75
N ALA A 358 42.12 18.35 -52.87
CA ALA A 358 40.89 17.79 -53.44
C ALA A 358 40.32 16.66 -52.57
N ALA A 359 41.15 15.70 -52.15
CA ALA A 359 40.71 14.61 -51.27
C ALA A 359 40.20 15.10 -49.90
N LEU A 360 40.74 16.20 -49.37
CA LEU A 360 40.24 16.86 -48.17
C LEU A 360 38.91 17.60 -48.42
N GLU A 361 38.71 18.22 -49.59
CA GLU A 361 37.43 18.84 -49.99
C GLU A 361 36.31 17.81 -50.07
N ASP A 362 36.55 16.66 -50.72
CA ASP A 362 35.58 15.55 -50.82
C ASP A 362 35.23 14.99 -49.43
N THR A 363 36.24 14.81 -48.58
CA THR A 363 36.05 14.36 -47.18
C THR A 363 35.23 15.36 -46.36
N CYS A 364 35.56 16.65 -46.44
CA CYS A 364 34.78 17.72 -45.79
C CYS A 364 33.33 17.76 -46.30
N SER A 365 33.13 17.58 -47.61
CA SER A 365 31.79 17.55 -48.22
C SER A 365 30.95 16.39 -47.68
N SER A 366 31.51 15.18 -47.65
CA SER A 366 30.82 14.00 -47.10
C SER A 366 30.50 14.14 -45.61
N GLN A 367 31.43 14.68 -44.81
CA GLN A 367 31.19 14.94 -43.39
C GLN A 367 30.11 16.00 -43.16
N ARG A 368 30.09 17.09 -43.95
CA ARG A 368 29.02 18.09 -43.91
C ARG A 368 27.66 17.51 -44.29
N GLU A 369 27.59 16.61 -45.27
CA GLU A 369 26.34 15.93 -45.66
C GLU A 369 25.86 14.97 -44.57
N GLN A 370 26.75 14.19 -43.95
CA GLN A 370 26.41 13.35 -42.79
C GLN A 370 25.93 14.18 -41.59
N ILE A 371 26.58 15.31 -41.31
CA ILE A 371 26.15 16.26 -40.27
C ILE A 371 24.77 16.86 -40.60
N SER A 372 24.48 17.18 -41.87
CA SER A 372 23.16 17.64 -42.31
C SER A 372 22.07 16.58 -42.08
N VAL A 373 22.33 15.33 -42.47
CA VAL A 373 21.41 14.20 -42.23
C VAL A 373 21.19 13.99 -40.73
N LEU A 374 22.25 14.02 -39.91
CA LEU A 374 22.13 13.87 -38.45
C LEU A 374 21.44 15.06 -37.78
N GLN A 375 21.61 16.29 -38.27
CA GLN A 375 20.84 17.45 -37.81
C GLN A 375 19.35 17.31 -38.15
N HIS A 376 19.01 16.76 -39.32
CA HIS A 376 17.62 16.50 -39.68
C HIS A 376 17.02 15.35 -38.84
N GLN A 377 17.78 14.29 -38.57
CA GLN A 377 17.38 13.22 -37.65
C GLN A 377 17.22 13.72 -36.21
N LEU A 378 18.13 14.58 -35.73
CA LEU A 378 18.03 15.24 -34.42
C LEU A 378 16.77 16.11 -34.35
N ALA A 379 16.51 16.96 -35.35
CA ALA A 379 15.29 17.77 -35.39
C ALA A 379 14.02 16.92 -35.40
N SER A 380 14.01 15.79 -36.12
CA SER A 380 12.90 14.82 -36.08
C SER A 380 12.77 14.15 -34.72
N ALA A 381 13.88 13.82 -34.04
CA ALA A 381 13.88 13.27 -32.68
C ALA A 381 13.37 14.30 -31.65
N THR A 382 13.81 15.56 -31.72
CA THR A 382 13.30 16.65 -30.87
C THR A 382 11.82 16.94 -31.13
N GLN A 383 11.33 16.82 -32.36
CA GLN A 383 9.91 16.92 -32.65
C GLN A 383 9.12 15.73 -32.07
N LYS A 384 9.66 14.51 -32.13
CA LYS A 384 9.06 13.33 -31.49
C LYS A 384 9.05 13.44 -29.97
N LEU A 385 10.14 13.95 -29.36
CA LEU A 385 10.20 14.28 -27.94
C LEU A 385 9.07 15.25 -27.58
N LYS A 386 8.93 16.36 -28.30
CA LYS A 386 7.87 17.34 -28.03
C LYS A 386 6.44 16.81 -28.21
N MET A 387 6.24 15.81 -29.06
CA MET A 387 4.96 15.08 -29.15
C MET A 387 4.78 14.09 -27.99
N ALA A 388 5.86 13.44 -27.54
CA ALA A 388 5.86 12.57 -26.37
C ALA A 388 5.59 13.37 -25.08
N ASP A 389 6.21 14.55 -24.91
CA ASP A 389 5.99 15.48 -23.80
C ASP A 389 4.50 15.85 -23.67
N LEU A 390 3.82 16.06 -24.80
CA LEU A 390 2.37 16.34 -24.83
C LEU A 390 1.57 15.12 -24.36
N SER A 391 1.82 13.92 -24.89
CA SER A 391 1.15 12.70 -24.40
C SER A 391 1.49 12.34 -22.95
N SER A 392 2.71 12.62 -22.50
CA SER A 392 3.12 12.47 -21.10
C SER A 392 2.44 13.49 -20.20
N SER A 393 2.12 14.68 -20.71
CA SER A 393 1.29 15.65 -19.99
C SER A 393 -0.17 15.19 -19.87
N GLU A 394 -0.71 14.52 -20.89
CA GLU A 394 -2.06 13.93 -20.86
C GLU A 394 -2.12 12.76 -19.85
N ILE A 395 -1.17 11.82 -19.92
CA ILE A 395 -1.04 10.70 -18.96
C ILE A 395 -0.80 11.24 -17.53
N ARG A 396 -0.05 12.33 -17.36
CA ARG A 396 0.18 12.96 -16.06
C ARG A 396 -1.09 13.62 -15.49
N THR A 397 -1.98 14.14 -16.33
CA THR A 397 -3.31 14.57 -15.86
C THR A 397 -4.19 13.38 -15.46
N GLU A 398 -4.19 12.28 -16.23
CA GLU A 398 -4.90 11.04 -15.85
C GLU A 398 -4.36 10.45 -14.53
N PHE A 399 -3.04 10.51 -14.30
CA PHE A 399 -2.41 10.09 -13.04
C PHE A 399 -2.83 10.95 -11.84
N GLU A 400 -2.84 12.28 -11.97
CA GLU A 400 -3.27 13.16 -10.88
C GLU A 400 -4.79 13.04 -10.61
N GLU A 401 -5.60 12.77 -11.63
CA GLU A 401 -7.02 12.41 -11.47
C GLU A 401 -7.21 11.06 -10.73
N GLN A 402 -6.47 10.01 -11.10
CA GLN A 402 -6.49 8.73 -10.37
C GLN A 402 -6.02 8.89 -8.91
N LYS A 403 -4.95 9.65 -8.68
CA LYS A 403 -4.45 9.97 -7.35
C LYS A 403 -5.45 10.76 -6.49
N GLN A 404 -6.26 11.63 -7.11
CA GLN A 404 -7.37 12.30 -6.43
C GLN A 404 -8.52 11.32 -6.08
N ILE A 405 -8.77 10.31 -6.91
CA ILE A 405 -9.71 9.21 -6.61
C ILE A 405 -9.18 8.33 -5.46
N VAL A 406 -7.88 8.00 -5.46
CA VAL A 406 -7.22 7.30 -4.33
C VAL A 406 -7.43 8.07 -3.03
N SER A 407 -7.27 9.40 -3.03
CA SER A 407 -7.52 10.23 -1.84
C SER A 407 -8.99 10.22 -1.38
N ASP A 408 -9.98 10.33 -2.30
CA ASP A 408 -11.41 10.23 -1.96
C ASP A 408 -11.77 8.87 -1.36
N LEU A 409 -11.25 7.78 -1.94
CA LEU A 409 -11.46 6.43 -1.44
C LEU A 409 -10.80 6.21 -0.07
N GLN A 410 -9.60 6.75 0.17
CA GLN A 410 -8.95 6.70 1.49
C GLN A 410 -9.72 7.52 2.55
N ASP A 411 -10.25 8.68 2.20
CA ASP A 411 -11.05 9.50 3.12
C ASP A 411 -12.37 8.80 3.49
N ARG A 412 -13.10 8.31 2.49
CA ARG A 412 -14.36 7.58 2.68
C ARG A 412 -14.18 6.24 3.41
N LEU A 413 -13.06 5.56 3.20
CA LEU A 413 -12.72 4.34 3.95
C LEU A 413 -12.52 4.65 5.43
N ARG A 414 -11.81 5.74 5.77
CA ARG A 414 -11.63 6.18 7.16
C ARG A 414 -12.95 6.59 7.83
N ASP A 415 -13.82 7.29 7.12
CA ASP A 415 -15.15 7.66 7.64
C ASP A 415 -16.04 6.42 7.88
N ALA A 416 -16.00 5.42 6.99
CA ALA A 416 -16.72 4.15 7.17
C ALA A 416 -16.17 3.34 8.35
N GLU A 417 -14.85 3.24 8.51
CA GLU A 417 -14.21 2.57 9.66
C GLU A 417 -14.53 3.28 10.99
N ALA A 418 -14.59 4.61 11.01
CA ALA A 418 -15.00 5.38 12.19
C ALA A 418 -16.48 5.16 12.57
N GLN A 419 -17.39 5.12 11.58
CA GLN A 419 -18.81 4.84 11.80
C GLN A 419 -19.05 3.41 12.32
N LEU A 420 -18.30 2.42 11.81
CA LEU A 420 -18.34 1.04 12.31
C LEU A 420 -17.94 0.98 13.80
N LEU A 421 -16.88 1.70 14.19
CA LEU A 421 -16.43 1.74 15.59
C LEU A 421 -17.45 2.44 16.51
N GLU A 422 -18.05 3.56 16.09
CA GLU A 422 -19.10 4.21 16.89
C GLU A 422 -20.33 3.29 17.03
N GLY A 423 -20.75 2.64 15.95
CA GLY A 423 -21.92 1.75 15.94
C GLY A 423 -21.75 0.49 16.79
N GLU A 424 -20.57 -0.15 16.82
CA GLU A 424 -20.31 -1.28 17.73
C GLU A 424 -20.31 -0.86 19.20
N ASN A 425 -19.70 0.29 19.54
CA ASN A 425 -19.77 0.84 20.90
C ASN A 425 -21.20 1.17 21.32
N LEU A 426 -22.06 1.61 20.38
CA LEU A 426 -23.48 1.89 20.61
C LEU A 426 -24.32 0.61 20.72
N ARG A 427 -24.02 -0.44 19.92
CA ARG A 427 -24.60 -1.79 20.06
C ARG A 427 -24.35 -2.36 21.46
N LYS A 428 -23.11 -2.30 21.96
CA LYS A 428 -22.77 -2.76 23.32
C LYS A 428 -23.62 -2.05 24.38
N LYS A 429 -23.70 -0.72 24.34
CA LYS A 429 -24.53 0.08 25.25
C LYS A 429 -26.01 -0.33 25.22
N LEU A 430 -26.61 -0.40 24.03
CA LEU A 430 -28.02 -0.79 23.84
C LEU A 430 -28.31 -2.20 24.37
N HIS A 431 -27.42 -3.17 24.12
CA HIS A 431 -27.53 -4.55 24.61
C HIS A 431 -27.50 -4.61 26.14
N ASN A 432 -26.57 -3.88 26.77
CA ASN A 432 -26.47 -3.81 28.22
C ASN A 432 -27.69 -3.15 28.86
N THR A 433 -28.20 -2.05 28.30
CA THR A 433 -29.43 -1.40 28.78
C THR A 433 -30.64 -2.35 28.73
N ILE A 434 -30.79 -3.19 27.70
CA ILE A 434 -31.84 -4.23 27.67
C ILE A 434 -31.67 -5.22 28.82
N LEU A 435 -30.44 -5.60 29.17
CA LEU A 435 -30.17 -6.56 30.24
C LEU A 435 -30.39 -5.98 31.64
N GLU A 436 -30.03 -4.71 31.87
CA GLU A 436 -30.37 -4.00 33.11
C GLU A 436 -31.89 -3.88 33.29
N LEU A 437 -32.63 -3.56 32.23
CA LEU A 437 -34.10 -3.48 32.22
C LEU A 437 -34.77 -4.84 32.46
N LYS A 438 -34.14 -5.93 32.02
CA LYS A 438 -34.54 -7.32 32.32
C LYS A 438 -34.22 -7.74 33.77
N GLY A 439 -33.44 -6.96 34.51
CA GLY A 439 -32.96 -7.31 35.84
C GLY A 439 -31.60 -8.03 35.80
N ASN A 440 -30.70 -7.61 36.70
CA ASN A 440 -29.36 -8.17 36.88
C ASN A 440 -29.39 -9.60 37.45
N ILE A 441 -30.42 -9.94 38.24
CA ILE A 441 -30.75 -11.30 38.66
C ILE A 441 -32.07 -11.65 37.96
N ARG A 442 -32.15 -12.83 37.34
CA ARG A 442 -33.35 -13.41 36.75
C ARG A 442 -33.56 -14.84 37.26
N VAL A 443 -34.81 -15.23 37.43
CA VAL A 443 -35.19 -16.60 37.81
C VAL A 443 -36.09 -17.20 36.72
N PHE A 444 -35.61 -18.28 36.10
CA PHE A 444 -36.35 -19.06 35.12
C PHE A 444 -36.82 -20.36 35.78
N CYS A 445 -37.99 -20.87 35.37
CA CYS A 445 -38.43 -22.20 35.76
C CYS A 445 -38.44 -23.12 34.53
N ARG A 446 -37.92 -24.34 34.65
CA ARG A 446 -38.01 -25.35 33.59
C ARG A 446 -38.60 -26.65 34.12
N VAL A 447 -39.58 -27.16 33.39
CA VAL A 447 -40.26 -28.43 33.68
C VAL A 447 -39.74 -29.49 32.69
N ARG A 448 -39.18 -30.59 33.19
CA ARG A 448 -38.77 -31.71 32.32
C ARG A 448 -40.00 -32.47 31.76
N PRO A 449 -39.89 -33.14 30.60
CA PRO A 449 -40.83 -34.19 30.22
C PRO A 449 -40.97 -35.26 31.32
N LEU A 450 -42.14 -35.88 31.38
CA LEU A 450 -42.35 -37.06 32.22
C LEU A 450 -41.53 -38.25 31.70
N LEU A 451 -40.88 -38.95 32.62
CA LEU A 451 -40.17 -40.20 32.39
C LEU A 451 -41.11 -41.39 32.69
N PRO A 452 -40.84 -42.59 32.14
CA PRO A 452 -41.70 -43.76 32.35
C PRO A 452 -41.97 -44.11 33.83
N ASP A 453 -41.02 -43.78 34.71
CA ASP A 453 -41.06 -44.10 36.14
C ASP A 453 -41.87 -43.09 36.99
N ASP A 454 -42.30 -41.94 36.42
CA ASP A 454 -42.96 -40.87 37.19
C ASP A 454 -44.38 -41.20 37.66
N GLY A 455 -45.04 -42.12 36.96
CA GLY A 455 -46.43 -42.53 37.17
C GLY A 455 -47.48 -41.57 36.58
N PRO A 456 -48.66 -42.07 36.18
CA PRO A 456 -49.68 -41.29 35.46
C PRO A 456 -50.32 -40.17 36.30
N ALA A 457 -50.11 -40.13 37.62
CA ALA A 457 -50.58 -39.03 38.47
C ALA A 457 -49.74 -37.74 38.34
N ALA A 458 -48.53 -37.81 37.75
CA ALA A 458 -47.66 -36.65 37.60
C ALA A 458 -48.24 -35.60 36.63
N GLU A 459 -48.93 -36.05 35.58
CA GLU A 459 -49.54 -35.20 34.54
C GLU A 459 -50.62 -34.25 35.09
N THR A 460 -51.24 -34.58 36.22
CA THR A 460 -52.28 -33.75 36.87
C THR A 460 -51.72 -32.80 37.94
N THR A 461 -50.40 -32.77 38.16
CA THR A 461 -49.77 -32.04 39.29
C THR A 461 -49.36 -30.59 38.94
N VAL A 462 -49.22 -30.27 37.66
CA VAL A 462 -48.70 -28.97 37.17
C VAL A 462 -49.60 -28.46 36.05
N SER A 463 -49.90 -27.15 36.02
CA SER A 463 -50.50 -26.52 34.84
C SER A 463 -49.87 -25.16 34.53
N PHE A 464 -50.01 -24.75 33.27
CA PHE A 464 -49.49 -23.50 32.74
C PHE A 464 -50.68 -22.60 32.39
N PRO A 465 -50.96 -21.53 33.16
CA PRO A 465 -52.17 -20.73 32.98
C PRO A 465 -52.14 -19.96 31.64
N PRO A 466 -53.17 -20.10 30.77
CA PRO A 466 -53.16 -19.54 29.41
C PRO A 466 -53.54 -18.05 29.34
N SER A 467 -53.59 -17.34 30.47
CA SER A 467 -53.92 -15.91 30.52
C SER A 467 -52.81 -15.06 29.90
N VAL A 468 -53.17 -14.13 29.00
CA VAL A 468 -52.23 -13.30 28.23
C VAL A 468 -51.23 -12.53 29.11
N GLU A 469 -51.63 -12.12 30.32
CA GLU A 469 -50.75 -11.42 31.27
C GLU A 469 -49.70 -12.36 31.94
N SER A 470 -49.98 -13.67 31.96
CA SER A 470 -49.26 -14.70 32.73
C SER A 470 -48.52 -15.73 31.87
N ALA A 471 -48.89 -15.84 30.59
CA ALA A 471 -48.38 -16.84 29.65
C ALA A 471 -46.84 -16.83 29.59
N GLY A 472 -46.22 -18.00 29.75
CA GLY A 472 -44.76 -18.16 29.74
C GLY A 472 -44.03 -17.52 30.93
N ARG A 473 -44.73 -17.10 31.99
CA ARG A 473 -44.16 -16.56 33.24
C ARG A 473 -44.77 -17.14 34.52
N ALA A 474 -45.98 -17.66 34.47
CA ALA A 474 -46.63 -18.29 35.61
C ALA A 474 -46.71 -19.82 35.48
N ILE A 475 -46.73 -20.50 36.62
CA ILE A 475 -46.87 -21.94 36.76
C ILE A 475 -47.71 -22.24 38.00
N ASP A 476 -48.66 -23.16 37.86
CA ASP A 476 -49.63 -23.50 38.88
C ASP A 476 -49.42 -24.95 39.35
N LEU A 477 -49.15 -25.15 40.64
CA LEU A 477 -49.04 -26.49 41.23
C LEU A 477 -50.34 -26.92 41.90
N TYR A 478 -50.71 -28.19 41.70
CA TYR A 478 -51.91 -28.80 42.26
C TYR A 478 -51.52 -29.89 43.26
N GLN A 479 -51.81 -29.66 44.54
CA GLN A 479 -51.41 -30.51 45.66
C GLN A 479 -52.54 -30.54 46.69
N SER A 480 -52.94 -31.72 47.16
CA SER A 480 -54.00 -31.83 48.19
C SER A 480 -55.42 -31.46 47.68
N GLY A 481 -55.57 -31.16 46.39
CA GLY A 481 -56.75 -30.48 45.84
C GLY A 481 -56.70 -28.95 45.94
N GLN A 482 -55.65 -28.39 46.55
CA GLN A 482 -55.35 -26.96 46.59
C GLN A 482 -54.46 -26.55 45.40
N LYS A 483 -54.50 -25.25 45.07
CA LYS A 483 -53.76 -24.63 43.96
C LYS A 483 -52.75 -23.64 44.52
N TYR A 484 -51.49 -23.79 44.13
CA TYR A 484 -50.38 -22.90 44.51
C TYR A 484 -49.82 -22.21 43.25
N PRO A 485 -50.09 -20.90 43.05
CA PRO A 485 -49.63 -20.15 41.89
C PRO A 485 -48.25 -19.55 42.12
N PHE A 486 -47.37 -19.63 41.12
CA PHE A 486 -46.01 -19.08 41.16
C PHE A 486 -45.66 -18.31 39.89
N THR A 487 -44.71 -17.37 39.99
CA THR A 487 -44.32 -16.47 38.91
C THR A 487 -42.80 -16.35 38.81
N PHE A 488 -42.29 -16.38 37.59
CA PHE A 488 -40.88 -16.34 37.19
C PHE A 488 -40.68 -15.36 36.03
N ASP A 489 -39.43 -14.98 35.74
CA ASP A 489 -39.11 -14.17 34.56
C ASP A 489 -39.39 -14.92 33.24
N LYS A 490 -39.28 -16.26 33.30
CA LYS A 490 -39.64 -17.19 32.23
C LYS A 490 -40.06 -18.53 32.83
N VAL A 491 -41.08 -19.17 32.24
CA VAL A 491 -41.42 -20.58 32.46
C VAL A 491 -41.28 -21.32 31.14
N PHE A 492 -40.50 -22.40 31.16
CA PHE A 492 -40.36 -23.37 30.08
C PHE A 492 -41.17 -24.62 30.42
N ASP A 493 -42.10 -24.98 29.55
CA ASP A 493 -42.94 -26.17 29.71
C ASP A 493 -42.19 -27.47 29.33
N HIS A 494 -42.89 -28.60 29.42
CA HIS A 494 -42.35 -29.92 29.06
C HIS A 494 -42.07 -30.10 27.56
N ASN A 495 -42.42 -29.14 26.70
CA ASN A 495 -42.14 -29.17 25.26
C ASN A 495 -40.86 -28.38 24.91
N ALA A 496 -40.42 -27.49 25.80
CA ALA A 496 -39.29 -26.59 25.57
C ALA A 496 -37.95 -27.34 25.37
N THR A 497 -37.41 -27.20 24.16
CA THR A 497 -36.17 -27.86 23.74
C THR A 497 -34.93 -27.20 24.35
N GLN A 498 -33.77 -27.85 24.19
CA GLN A 498 -32.47 -27.25 24.54
C GLN A 498 -32.18 -25.96 23.75
N GLN A 499 -32.75 -25.83 22.54
CA GLN A 499 -32.60 -24.61 21.74
C GLN A 499 -33.39 -23.46 22.37
N ASP A 500 -34.64 -23.69 22.77
CA ASP A 500 -35.54 -22.64 23.27
C ASP A 500 -35.01 -22.00 24.57
N VAL A 501 -34.44 -22.81 25.46
CA VAL A 501 -33.76 -22.34 26.67
C VAL A 501 -32.50 -21.56 26.30
N PHE A 502 -31.67 -22.11 25.41
CA PHE A 502 -30.45 -21.43 24.96
C PHE A 502 -30.73 -20.09 24.27
N MET A 503 -31.85 -19.94 23.54
CA MET A 503 -32.20 -18.66 22.90
C MET A 503 -32.38 -17.52 23.92
N GLU A 504 -33.02 -17.76 25.06
CA GLU A 504 -33.18 -16.73 26.12
C GLU A 504 -31.86 -16.46 26.89
N ILE A 505 -30.96 -17.46 26.94
CA ILE A 505 -29.64 -17.38 27.59
C ILE A 505 -28.57 -16.75 26.69
N SER A 506 -28.66 -16.89 25.37
CA SER A 506 -27.67 -16.44 24.37
C SER A 506 -27.22 -14.97 24.51
N GLN A 507 -28.10 -14.11 25.03
CA GLN A 507 -27.82 -12.69 25.28
C GLN A 507 -26.82 -12.49 26.45
N LEU A 508 -26.81 -13.37 27.44
CA LEU A 508 -25.81 -13.40 28.51
C LEU A 508 -24.46 -13.90 27.99
N VAL A 509 -24.46 -14.90 27.11
CA VAL A 509 -23.24 -15.39 26.45
C VAL A 509 -22.58 -14.28 25.62
N GLN A 510 -23.38 -13.43 24.96
CA GLN A 510 -22.88 -12.24 24.26
C GLN A 510 -22.32 -11.19 25.22
N SER A 511 -22.88 -11.02 26.43
CA SER A 511 -22.30 -10.13 27.44
C SER A 511 -20.91 -10.60 27.89
N ALA A 512 -20.70 -11.91 28.05
CA ALA A 512 -19.36 -12.43 28.36
C ALA A 512 -18.33 -12.18 27.23
N LEU A 513 -18.77 -12.10 25.96
CA LEU A 513 -17.92 -11.67 24.83
C LEU A 513 -17.66 -10.15 24.82
N ASP A 514 -18.68 -9.36 25.16
CA ASP A 514 -18.64 -7.89 25.13
C ASP A 514 -17.83 -7.30 26.30
N GLY A 515 -17.51 -8.10 27.34
CA GLY A 515 -16.59 -7.76 28.44
C GLY A 515 -17.13 -7.97 29.86
N TYR A 516 -18.29 -8.59 30.04
CA TYR A 516 -19.01 -8.62 31.32
C TYR A 516 -18.81 -9.94 32.09
N LYS A 517 -18.95 -9.88 33.42
CA LYS A 517 -18.99 -11.06 34.31
C LYS A 517 -20.43 -11.62 34.37
N VAL A 518 -20.58 -12.92 34.15
CA VAL A 518 -21.85 -13.63 33.91
C VAL A 518 -21.88 -14.97 34.63
N CYS A 519 -22.94 -15.28 35.38
CA CYS A 519 -23.06 -16.52 36.14
C CYS A 519 -24.45 -17.18 36.00
N ILE A 520 -24.49 -18.47 35.63
CA ILE A 520 -25.73 -19.20 35.35
C ILE A 520 -25.76 -20.48 36.20
N PHE A 521 -26.86 -20.68 36.93
CA PHE A 521 -27.05 -21.78 37.87
C PHE A 521 -28.22 -22.66 37.43
N ALA A 522 -28.00 -23.98 37.39
CA ALA A 522 -29.07 -24.97 37.38
C ALA A 522 -29.26 -25.51 38.80
N TYR A 523 -30.40 -25.20 39.43
CA TYR A 523 -30.77 -25.60 40.78
C TYR A 523 -31.97 -26.56 40.75
N GLY A 524 -32.04 -27.56 41.63
CA GLY A 524 -33.16 -28.49 41.66
C GLY A 524 -32.89 -29.78 42.43
N GLN A 525 -33.90 -30.60 42.65
CA GLN A 525 -33.71 -31.94 43.25
C GLN A 525 -32.93 -32.88 42.32
N THR A 526 -32.42 -33.99 42.87
CA THR A 526 -31.93 -35.11 42.05
C THR A 526 -33.01 -35.62 41.09
N GLY A 527 -32.63 -35.92 39.84
CA GLY A 527 -33.54 -36.31 38.75
C GLY A 527 -34.10 -35.17 37.91
N SER A 528 -34.14 -33.93 38.42
CA SER A 528 -34.94 -32.84 37.82
C SER A 528 -34.57 -32.42 36.39
N GLY A 529 -33.29 -32.52 36.01
CA GLY A 529 -32.81 -32.15 34.68
C GLY A 529 -31.61 -31.19 34.63
N LYS A 530 -31.08 -30.73 35.78
CA LYS A 530 -29.91 -29.82 35.88
C LYS A 530 -28.77 -30.14 34.90
N THR A 531 -28.19 -31.34 35.00
CA THR A 531 -27.05 -31.76 34.18
C THR A 531 -27.42 -31.97 32.71
N TYR A 532 -28.67 -32.35 32.41
CA TYR A 532 -29.19 -32.38 31.04
C TYR A 532 -29.28 -30.96 30.45
N THR A 533 -29.58 -29.94 31.25
CA THR A 533 -29.63 -28.56 30.74
C THR A 533 -28.25 -27.94 30.60
N MET A 534 -27.35 -28.14 31.57
CA MET A 534 -25.98 -27.60 31.47
C MET A 534 -25.12 -28.35 30.43
N MET A 535 -25.09 -29.68 30.45
CA MET A 535 -24.27 -30.49 29.55
C MET A 535 -25.09 -31.08 28.38
N GLY A 536 -26.26 -31.64 28.68
CA GLY A 536 -27.08 -32.37 27.72
C GLY A 536 -26.43 -33.68 27.27
N LEU A 537 -26.68 -34.07 26.03
CA LEU A 537 -25.90 -35.11 25.34
C LEU A 537 -25.02 -34.43 24.26
N PRO A 538 -23.74 -34.13 24.53
CA PRO A 538 -22.88 -33.38 23.59
C PRO A 538 -22.74 -34.00 22.20
N GLU A 539 -22.77 -35.34 22.15
CA GLU A 539 -22.68 -36.17 20.92
C GLU A 539 -23.92 -36.04 20.02
N VAL A 540 -25.04 -35.53 20.53
CA VAL A 540 -26.32 -35.39 19.81
C VAL A 540 -26.62 -33.91 19.61
N PRO A 541 -26.44 -33.33 18.39
CA PRO A 541 -26.46 -31.88 18.18
C PRO A 541 -27.68 -31.13 18.72
N LEU A 542 -28.88 -31.72 18.60
CA LEU A 542 -30.11 -31.13 19.12
C LEU A 542 -30.20 -31.15 20.66
N GLN A 543 -29.56 -32.13 21.31
CA GLN A 543 -29.63 -32.35 22.77
C GLN A 543 -28.46 -31.73 23.56
N LYS A 544 -27.50 -31.08 22.90
CA LYS A 544 -26.46 -30.26 23.53
C LYS A 544 -27.05 -29.28 24.55
N GLY A 545 -26.45 -29.20 25.74
CA GLY A 545 -26.84 -28.25 26.80
C GLY A 545 -26.25 -26.85 26.64
N LEU A 546 -26.43 -26.01 27.65
CA LEU A 546 -25.98 -24.61 27.70
C LEU A 546 -24.45 -24.49 27.54
N ILE A 547 -23.64 -25.36 28.16
CA ILE A 547 -22.17 -25.28 28.11
C ILE A 547 -21.64 -25.41 26.66
N PRO A 548 -21.88 -26.52 25.92
CA PRO A 548 -21.39 -26.65 24.56
C PRO A 548 -21.97 -25.57 23.61
N ARG A 549 -23.25 -25.19 23.78
CA ARG A 549 -23.89 -24.16 22.94
C ARG A 549 -23.32 -22.76 23.17
N SER A 550 -23.02 -22.41 24.42
CA SER A 550 -22.39 -21.12 24.76
C SER A 550 -21.00 -21.02 24.13
N LEU A 551 -20.23 -22.11 24.18
CA LEU A 551 -18.89 -22.17 23.59
C LEU A 551 -18.94 -22.12 22.05
N GLU A 552 -19.94 -22.74 21.43
CA GLU A 552 -20.20 -22.62 19.98
C GLU A 552 -20.51 -21.18 19.57
N GLN A 553 -21.39 -20.48 20.29
CA GLN A 553 -21.67 -19.05 20.06
C GLN A 553 -20.41 -18.20 20.27
N VAL A 554 -19.66 -18.43 21.36
CA VAL A 554 -18.44 -17.69 21.69
C VAL A 554 -17.40 -17.78 20.57
N PHE A 555 -17.11 -18.98 20.06
CA PHE A 555 -16.18 -19.12 18.95
C PHE A 555 -16.71 -18.49 17.66
N GLN A 556 -17.99 -18.70 17.30
CA GLN A 556 -18.60 -18.13 16.09
C GLN A 556 -18.54 -16.60 16.08
N THR A 557 -18.92 -15.93 17.17
CA THR A 557 -18.83 -14.47 17.27
C THR A 557 -17.38 -14.00 17.26
N SER A 558 -16.46 -14.68 17.97
CA SER A 558 -15.05 -14.29 17.96
C SER A 558 -14.41 -14.39 16.56
N GLN A 559 -14.83 -15.36 15.75
CA GLN A 559 -14.38 -15.52 14.37
C GLN A 559 -14.95 -14.41 13.47
N ALA A 560 -16.21 -14.04 13.63
CA ALA A 560 -16.82 -12.91 12.92
C ALA A 560 -16.11 -11.58 13.27
N LEU A 561 -15.83 -11.34 14.55
CA LEU A 561 -15.15 -10.14 15.03
C LEU A 561 -13.66 -10.08 14.63
N SER A 562 -13.03 -11.19 14.26
CA SER A 562 -11.63 -11.16 13.79
C SER A 562 -11.45 -10.38 12.47
N VAL A 563 -12.50 -10.29 11.64
CA VAL A 563 -12.54 -9.43 10.44
C VAL A 563 -12.52 -7.93 10.80
N GLN A 564 -12.92 -7.58 12.03
CA GLN A 564 -12.87 -6.22 12.58
C GLN A 564 -11.59 -5.96 13.42
N GLY A 565 -10.58 -6.85 13.35
CA GLY A 565 -9.31 -6.70 14.06
C GLY A 565 -9.25 -7.29 15.48
N TRP A 566 -10.35 -7.84 16.01
CA TRP A 566 -10.35 -8.45 17.34
C TRP A 566 -9.59 -9.78 17.38
N LYS A 567 -8.67 -9.89 18.32
CA LYS A 567 -7.96 -11.13 18.69
C LYS A 567 -8.45 -11.58 20.05
N TYR A 568 -9.02 -12.77 20.12
CA TYR A 568 -9.51 -13.37 21.37
C TYR A 568 -8.60 -14.48 21.86
N LYS A 569 -8.20 -14.42 23.14
CA LYS A 569 -7.69 -15.56 23.90
C LYS A 569 -8.78 -16.05 24.85
N MET A 570 -9.04 -17.35 24.85
CA MET A 570 -10.04 -17.97 25.73
C MET A 570 -9.40 -19.05 26.59
N GLN A 571 -9.77 -19.08 27.87
CA GLN A 571 -9.23 -20.03 28.85
C GLN A 571 -10.36 -20.70 29.60
N ALA A 572 -10.43 -22.03 29.52
CA ALA A 572 -11.44 -22.84 30.20
C ALA A 572 -10.84 -23.54 31.44
N SER A 573 -11.62 -23.62 32.51
CA SER A 573 -11.35 -24.48 33.66
C SER A 573 -12.64 -25.15 34.14
N MET A 574 -12.51 -26.35 34.72
CA MET A 574 -13.67 -27.13 35.16
C MET A 574 -13.35 -27.85 36.47
N LEU A 575 -14.14 -27.58 37.51
CA LEU A 575 -13.94 -28.12 38.85
C LEU A 575 -15.23 -28.66 39.45
N GLU A 576 -15.05 -29.51 40.46
CA GLU A 576 -16.11 -30.13 41.25
C GLU A 576 -15.94 -29.73 42.72
N ILE A 577 -17.01 -29.24 43.35
CA ILE A 577 -17.07 -28.98 44.79
C ILE A 577 -17.90 -30.10 45.44
N TYR A 578 -17.25 -30.91 46.26
CA TYR A 578 -17.84 -32.05 46.95
C TYR A 578 -17.40 -32.04 48.42
N ASN A 579 -18.38 -32.05 49.34
CA ASN A 579 -18.14 -32.02 50.79
C ASN A 579 -17.14 -30.91 51.24
N GLU A 580 -17.35 -29.68 50.75
CA GLU A 580 -16.44 -28.52 50.95
C GLU A 580 -14.97 -28.77 50.54
N SER A 581 -14.71 -29.75 49.67
CA SER A 581 -13.43 -29.97 48.99
C SER A 581 -13.54 -29.62 47.51
N ILE A 582 -12.43 -29.20 46.89
CA ILE A 582 -12.36 -28.87 45.46
C ILE A 582 -11.55 -29.97 44.76
N ARG A 583 -12.10 -30.50 43.67
CA ARG A 583 -11.44 -31.42 42.74
C ARG A 583 -11.36 -30.77 41.36
N ASP A 584 -10.17 -30.76 40.78
CA ASP A 584 -9.92 -30.42 39.39
C ASP A 584 -10.36 -31.59 38.48
N LEU A 585 -11.22 -31.33 37.49
CA LEU A 585 -11.70 -32.35 36.54
C LEU A 585 -10.86 -32.43 35.26
N LEU A 586 -10.02 -31.43 34.99
CA LEU A 586 -9.17 -31.30 33.81
C LEU A 586 -7.71 -31.70 34.07
N SER A 587 -7.32 -31.87 35.35
CA SER A 587 -5.99 -32.33 35.73
C SER A 587 -5.62 -33.62 34.98
N PRO A 588 -4.48 -33.66 34.25
CA PRO A 588 -4.06 -34.86 33.54
C PRO A 588 -3.80 -36.00 34.54
N ARG A 589 -4.28 -37.20 34.23
CA ARG A 589 -4.10 -38.39 35.07
C ARG A 589 -2.63 -38.82 35.02
N SER A 590 -1.93 -38.75 36.14
CA SER A 590 -0.60 -39.36 36.28
C SER A 590 -0.69 -40.85 35.98
N SER A 591 0.12 -41.33 35.04
CA SER A 591 0.03 -42.70 34.48
C SER A 591 0.53 -43.82 35.40
N ASN A 592 0.99 -43.48 36.62
CA ASN A 592 1.42 -44.43 37.64
C ASN A 592 0.33 -44.58 38.71
N GLY A 593 -0.37 -45.71 38.70
CA GLY A 593 -1.43 -46.05 39.65
C GLY A 593 -0.90 -46.37 41.05
N ALA A 594 -0.46 -45.34 41.79
CA ALA A 594 -0.09 -45.44 43.19
C ALA A 594 -1.19 -44.81 44.07
N GLU A 595 -1.94 -45.66 44.78
CA GLU A 595 -2.81 -45.25 45.88
C GLU A 595 -1.94 -44.76 47.05
N GLY A 596 -1.57 -43.48 47.03
CA GLY A 596 -0.68 -42.92 48.05
C GLY A 596 -0.22 -41.50 47.76
N GLY A 597 -0.99 -40.52 48.23
CA GLY A 597 -0.53 -39.16 48.52
C GLY A 597 0.34 -38.48 47.45
N GLY A 598 -0.25 -38.08 46.32
CA GLY A 598 0.38 -37.14 45.39
C GLY A 598 0.62 -35.78 46.05
N ALA A 599 1.77 -35.62 46.71
CA ALA A 599 2.08 -34.46 47.52
C ALA A 599 2.23 -33.19 46.67
N GLY A 600 1.50 -32.13 47.03
CA GLY A 600 1.79 -30.76 46.56
C GLY A 600 0.55 -29.92 46.22
N LYS A 601 -0.36 -30.42 45.39
CA LYS A 601 -1.50 -29.62 44.89
C LYS A 601 -2.51 -29.33 46.00
N GLN A 602 -2.74 -28.05 46.31
CA GLN A 602 -3.76 -27.60 47.25
C GLN A 602 -4.67 -26.55 46.57
N TYR A 603 -5.87 -26.99 46.22
CA TYR A 603 -6.90 -26.14 45.61
C TYR A 603 -7.48 -25.14 46.64
N VAL A 604 -6.92 -23.93 46.69
CA VAL A 604 -7.32 -22.84 47.58
C VAL A 604 -7.89 -21.68 46.76
N ILE A 605 -9.09 -21.23 47.12
CA ILE A 605 -9.72 -20.04 46.54
C ILE A 605 -8.95 -18.80 46.99
N ARG A 606 -8.63 -17.92 46.04
CA ARG A 606 -7.95 -16.63 46.24
C ARG A 606 -8.64 -15.55 45.43
N HIS A 607 -8.50 -14.31 45.88
CA HIS A 607 -8.89 -13.12 45.13
C HIS A 607 -7.64 -12.26 44.90
N ASP A 608 -7.56 -11.60 43.75
CA ASP A 608 -6.55 -10.58 43.45
C ASP A 608 -6.99 -9.18 43.87
N ALA A 609 -6.15 -8.17 43.62
CA ALA A 609 -6.43 -6.78 43.94
C ALA A 609 -7.48 -6.15 43.01
N GLU A 610 -7.72 -6.76 41.85
CA GLU A 610 -8.77 -6.40 40.89
C GLU A 610 -10.11 -7.13 41.18
N GLY A 611 -10.22 -7.81 42.33
CA GLY A 611 -11.44 -8.49 42.78
C GLY A 611 -11.77 -9.79 42.05
N ASN A 612 -10.97 -10.22 41.07
CA ASN A 612 -11.22 -11.46 40.35
C ASN A 612 -10.89 -12.66 41.25
N THR A 613 -11.62 -13.76 41.08
CA THR A 613 -11.45 -14.96 41.90
C THR A 613 -10.76 -16.06 41.10
N TYR A 614 -9.83 -16.79 41.72
CA TYR A 614 -9.12 -17.92 41.12
C TYR A 614 -8.83 -19.01 42.17
N VAL A 615 -8.41 -20.20 41.70
CA VAL A 615 -8.08 -21.34 42.57
C VAL A 615 -6.64 -21.77 42.30
N SER A 616 -5.81 -21.92 43.34
CA SER A 616 -4.43 -22.39 43.17
C SER A 616 -4.37 -23.83 42.63
N ASP A 617 -3.34 -24.13 41.84
CA ASP A 617 -3.03 -25.43 41.22
C ASP A 617 -4.08 -26.01 40.25
N LEU A 618 -5.19 -25.29 40.02
CA LEU A 618 -6.26 -25.65 39.08
C LEU A 618 -5.75 -25.64 37.64
N THR A 619 -6.08 -26.68 36.87
CA THR A 619 -5.73 -26.79 35.46
C THR A 619 -6.58 -25.83 34.63
N ILE A 620 -5.91 -24.85 34.03
CA ILE A 620 -6.46 -23.90 33.06
C ILE A 620 -6.02 -24.36 31.66
N VAL A 621 -6.96 -24.47 30.74
CA VAL A 621 -6.74 -24.92 29.36
C VAL A 621 -7.05 -23.77 28.41
N ASP A 622 -6.06 -23.35 27.63
CA ASP A 622 -6.30 -22.44 26.50
C ASP A 622 -7.14 -23.16 25.44
N VAL A 623 -8.24 -22.56 24.99
CA VAL A 623 -9.18 -23.16 24.04
C VAL A 623 -9.34 -22.28 22.80
N CYS A 624 -9.11 -22.86 21.63
CA CYS A 624 -9.08 -22.19 20.33
C CYS A 624 -10.14 -22.76 19.35
N SER A 625 -10.79 -23.88 19.69
CA SER A 625 -11.85 -24.47 18.86
C SER A 625 -12.93 -25.22 19.63
N THR A 626 -14.12 -25.31 19.02
CA THR A 626 -15.23 -26.17 19.49
C THR A 626 -14.80 -27.63 19.69
N ARG A 627 -13.82 -28.11 18.92
CA ARG A 627 -13.31 -29.49 19.03
C ARG A 627 -12.52 -29.71 20.31
N GLU A 628 -11.67 -28.76 20.69
CA GLU A 628 -10.96 -28.81 21.98
C GLU A 628 -11.94 -28.75 23.15
N VAL A 629 -12.99 -27.94 23.04
CA VAL A 629 -14.11 -27.93 24.00
C VAL A 629 -14.79 -29.29 24.10
N SER A 630 -15.15 -29.95 23.00
CA SER A 630 -15.73 -31.30 23.04
C SER A 630 -14.81 -32.30 23.74
N ASN A 631 -13.50 -32.26 23.47
CA ASN A 631 -12.51 -33.10 24.14
C ASN A 631 -12.44 -32.81 25.65
N LEU A 632 -12.45 -31.52 26.04
CA LEU A 632 -12.40 -31.06 27.43
C LEU A 632 -13.64 -31.50 28.22
N LEU A 633 -14.84 -31.36 27.64
CA LEU A 633 -16.10 -31.82 28.24
C LEU A 633 -16.13 -33.36 28.35
N GLN A 634 -15.62 -34.08 27.34
CA GLN A 634 -15.50 -35.53 27.38
C GLN A 634 -14.49 -35.99 28.46
N GLN A 635 -13.35 -35.31 28.60
CA GLN A 635 -12.38 -35.57 29.66
C GLN A 635 -13.00 -35.33 31.04
N ALA A 636 -13.67 -34.20 31.26
CA ALA A 636 -14.33 -33.89 32.53
C ALA A 636 -15.43 -34.91 32.87
N ALA A 637 -16.20 -35.37 31.88
CA ALA A 637 -17.18 -36.44 32.05
C ALA A 637 -16.52 -37.77 32.42
N GLN A 638 -15.36 -38.11 31.85
CA GLN A 638 -14.59 -39.29 32.25
C GLN A 638 -14.02 -39.15 33.67
N SER A 639 -13.50 -37.99 34.06
CA SER A 639 -13.06 -37.70 35.43
C SER A 639 -14.20 -37.86 36.44
N ARG A 640 -15.38 -37.27 36.15
CA ARG A 640 -16.61 -37.39 36.98
C ARG A 640 -17.16 -38.83 36.99
N SER A 641 -16.91 -39.62 35.94
CA SER A 641 -17.29 -41.04 35.85
C SER A 641 -16.40 -41.96 36.70
N VAL A 642 -15.08 -41.76 36.69
CA VAL A 642 -14.14 -42.50 37.56
C VAL A 642 -14.44 -42.24 39.05
N GLY A 643 -14.91 -41.03 39.38
CA GLY A 643 -15.42 -40.74 40.73
C GLY A 643 -16.66 -41.53 41.15
N LYS A 644 -17.40 -42.18 40.22
CA LYS A 644 -18.59 -43.00 40.55
C LYS A 644 -18.25 -44.43 40.95
N THR A 645 -17.09 -44.96 40.56
CA THR A 645 -16.67 -46.32 40.95
C THR A 645 -16.25 -46.40 42.43
N ASP A 646 -15.82 -45.29 43.02
CA ASP A 646 -15.48 -45.19 44.45
C ASP A 646 -16.73 -44.95 45.32
N MET A 647 -17.67 -45.89 45.23
CA MET A 647 -18.77 -46.11 46.19
C MET A 647 -19.90 -45.06 46.27
N ASN A 648 -20.13 -44.19 45.27
CA ASN A 648 -21.33 -43.34 45.27
C ASN A 648 -21.81 -42.86 43.89
N GLU A 649 -23.12 -42.59 43.77
CA GLU A 649 -23.71 -41.89 42.62
C GLU A 649 -23.38 -40.39 42.67
N HIS A 650 -22.17 -40.05 42.22
CA HIS A 650 -21.52 -38.78 42.55
C HIS A 650 -22.18 -37.52 41.93
N SER A 651 -22.82 -37.64 40.76
CA SER A 651 -23.25 -36.47 39.97
C SER A 651 -24.41 -35.67 40.57
N SER A 652 -25.21 -36.25 41.46
CA SER A 652 -26.25 -35.55 42.22
C SER A 652 -25.70 -34.84 43.46
N ARG A 653 -24.48 -35.14 43.90
CA ARG A 653 -24.02 -34.86 45.27
C ARG A 653 -22.83 -33.90 45.34
N SER A 654 -22.48 -33.30 44.21
CA SER A 654 -21.35 -32.38 44.02
C SER A 654 -21.71 -31.28 43.03
N HIS A 655 -21.32 -30.04 43.32
CA HIS A 655 -21.50 -28.92 42.39
C HIS A 655 -20.41 -28.96 41.31
N LEU A 656 -20.81 -28.86 40.05
CA LEU A 656 -19.91 -28.73 38.91
C LEU A 656 -19.85 -27.26 38.49
N VAL A 657 -18.66 -26.67 38.49
CA VAL A 657 -18.41 -25.31 38.02
C VAL A 657 -17.56 -25.38 36.76
N PHE A 658 -18.11 -24.90 35.65
CA PHE A 658 -17.37 -24.59 34.43
C PHE A 658 -17.16 -23.08 34.34
N THR A 659 -15.90 -22.65 34.16
CA THR A 659 -15.53 -21.24 34.01
C THR A 659 -14.81 -21.05 32.69
N LEU A 660 -15.28 -20.10 31.89
CA LEU A 660 -14.60 -19.61 30.68
C LEU A 660 -14.21 -18.15 30.90
N ARG A 661 -12.91 -17.86 30.76
CA ARG A 661 -12.38 -16.50 30.73
C ARG A 661 -12.15 -16.10 29.27
N ILE A 662 -12.62 -14.92 28.89
CA ILE A 662 -12.55 -14.37 27.54
C ILE A 662 -11.74 -13.07 27.59
N TYR A 663 -10.59 -13.06 26.94
CA TYR A 663 -9.73 -11.89 26.80
C TYR A 663 -9.74 -11.46 25.34
N GLY A 664 -10.31 -10.30 25.02
CA GLY A 664 -10.34 -9.74 23.67
C GLY A 664 -9.47 -8.49 23.58
N VAL A 665 -8.66 -8.37 22.53
CA VAL A 665 -7.84 -7.19 22.23
C VAL A 665 -8.06 -6.79 20.78
N ASN A 666 -8.24 -5.50 20.51
CA ASN A 666 -8.24 -4.95 19.17
C ASN A 666 -7.10 -3.94 19.01
N GLU A 667 -6.09 -4.30 18.20
CA GLU A 667 -4.86 -3.53 18.06
C GLU A 667 -5.03 -2.23 17.25
N SER A 668 -6.05 -2.13 16.38
CA SER A 668 -6.28 -0.91 15.59
C SER A 668 -7.10 0.16 16.32
N THR A 669 -7.76 -0.20 17.42
CA THR A 669 -8.62 0.70 18.22
C THR A 669 -8.15 0.85 19.68
N GLU A 670 -7.03 0.19 20.04
CA GLU A 670 -6.47 0.05 21.39
C GLU A 670 -7.45 -0.53 22.43
N GLN A 671 -8.62 -1.03 22.02
CA GLN A 671 -9.64 -1.58 22.92
C GLN A 671 -9.25 -2.94 23.48
N GLN A 672 -9.58 -3.17 24.74
CA GLN A 672 -9.44 -4.46 25.43
C GLN A 672 -10.73 -4.80 26.19
N VAL A 673 -11.08 -6.08 26.27
CA VAL A 673 -12.23 -6.60 27.03
C VAL A 673 -11.85 -7.87 27.79
N GLN A 674 -12.34 -8.01 29.02
CA GLN A 674 -12.11 -9.19 29.88
C GLN A 674 -13.44 -9.67 30.47
N GLY A 675 -14.08 -10.64 29.82
CA GLY A 675 -15.32 -11.25 30.29
C GLY A 675 -15.10 -12.59 30.98
N VAL A 676 -16.07 -12.99 31.82
CA VAL A 676 -16.08 -14.29 32.49
C VAL A 676 -17.48 -14.90 32.40
N LEU A 677 -17.55 -16.16 31.96
CA LEU A 677 -18.78 -16.94 31.89
C LEU A 677 -18.68 -18.17 32.81
N ASN A 678 -19.46 -18.15 33.88
CA ASN A 678 -19.59 -19.26 34.85
C ASN A 678 -20.90 -20.02 34.62
N LEU A 679 -20.80 -21.33 34.41
CA LEU A 679 -21.93 -22.23 34.13
C LEU A 679 -21.92 -23.38 35.17
N ILE A 680 -22.96 -23.47 35.99
CA ILE A 680 -22.93 -24.19 37.26
C ILE A 680 -24.09 -25.21 37.38
N ASP A 681 -23.75 -26.49 37.34
CA ASP A 681 -24.64 -27.64 37.60
C ASP A 681 -24.54 -27.98 39.09
N LEU A 682 -25.48 -27.46 39.90
CA LEU A 682 -25.46 -27.60 41.35
C LEU A 682 -25.79 -29.05 41.79
N ALA A 683 -25.44 -29.39 43.02
CA ALA A 683 -25.92 -30.60 43.68
C ALA A 683 -27.45 -30.59 43.90
N GLY A 684 -28.00 -31.75 44.25
CA GLY A 684 -29.42 -31.94 44.57
C GLY A 684 -29.85 -31.19 45.83
N SER A 685 -31.02 -30.56 45.77
CA SER A 685 -31.68 -29.83 46.86
C SER A 685 -32.41 -30.72 47.88
N GLU A 686 -32.28 -32.05 47.78
CA GLU A 686 -33.11 -32.96 48.57
C GLU A 686 -32.98 -32.81 50.09
N ARG A 687 -34.13 -32.67 50.75
CA ARG A 687 -34.23 -32.44 52.20
C ARG A 687 -33.72 -33.63 53.00
N LEU A 688 -32.86 -33.33 53.98
CA LEU A 688 -32.28 -34.30 54.93
C LEU A 688 -33.32 -35.28 55.51
N SER A 689 -34.50 -34.77 55.89
CA SER A 689 -35.62 -35.53 56.49
C SER A 689 -36.19 -36.64 55.60
N ARG A 690 -36.09 -36.51 54.26
CA ARG A 690 -36.56 -37.54 53.32
C ARG A 690 -35.44 -38.43 52.77
N SER A 691 -34.18 -38.01 52.92
CA SER A 691 -33.01 -38.70 52.36
C SER A 691 -32.72 -40.09 52.94
N GLY A 692 -33.21 -40.39 54.15
CA GLY A 692 -32.89 -41.62 54.91
C GLY A 692 -31.40 -41.81 55.24
N ALA A 693 -30.57 -40.77 55.04
CA ALA A 693 -29.12 -40.89 55.08
C ALA A 693 -28.57 -41.04 56.51
N THR A 694 -27.62 -41.95 56.69
CA THR A 694 -26.95 -42.22 57.98
C THR A 694 -25.42 -42.21 57.80
N GLY A 695 -24.68 -42.12 58.91
CA GLY A 695 -23.21 -42.18 58.90
C GLY A 695 -22.57 -41.06 58.07
N GLU A 696 -21.63 -41.40 57.19
CA GLU A 696 -20.95 -40.44 56.31
C GLU A 696 -21.91 -39.83 55.28
N ARG A 697 -22.89 -40.61 54.80
CA ARG A 697 -23.92 -40.15 53.86
C ARG A 697 -24.74 -38.97 54.42
N LEU A 698 -24.90 -38.91 55.75
CA LEU A 698 -25.55 -37.80 56.44
C LEU A 698 -24.69 -36.53 56.45
N LYS A 699 -23.38 -36.64 56.75
CA LYS A 699 -22.43 -35.51 56.71
C LYS A 699 -22.34 -34.90 55.31
N GLU A 700 -22.33 -35.75 54.30
CA GLU A 700 -22.33 -35.39 52.89
C GLU A 700 -23.59 -34.58 52.51
N THR A 701 -24.79 -35.07 52.85
CA THR A 701 -26.06 -34.33 52.63
C THR A 701 -26.18 -33.06 53.48
N GLN A 702 -25.53 -33.00 54.65
CA GLN A 702 -25.40 -31.76 55.43
C GLN A 702 -24.49 -30.74 54.73
N ALA A 703 -23.36 -31.16 54.15
CA ALA A 703 -22.45 -30.27 53.42
C ALA A 703 -23.10 -29.72 52.14
N ILE A 704 -23.81 -30.57 51.38
CA ILE A 704 -24.59 -30.17 50.20
C ILE A 704 -25.61 -29.10 50.59
N ASN A 705 -26.51 -29.39 51.54
CA ASN A 705 -27.54 -28.43 51.94
C ASN A 705 -26.95 -27.16 52.56
N LYS A 706 -25.86 -27.24 53.34
CA LYS A 706 -25.15 -26.04 53.84
C LYS A 706 -24.70 -25.13 52.68
N SER A 707 -24.10 -25.70 51.63
CA SER A 707 -23.61 -24.91 50.49
C SER A 707 -24.73 -24.32 49.64
N LEU A 708 -25.89 -24.99 49.54
CA LEU A 708 -27.08 -24.46 48.88
C LEU A 708 -27.75 -23.36 49.71
N SER A 709 -27.96 -23.55 51.02
CA SER A 709 -28.49 -22.51 51.91
C SER A 709 -27.57 -21.27 51.94
N SER A 710 -26.25 -21.46 51.99
CA SER A 710 -25.29 -20.36 51.92
C SER A 710 -25.45 -19.53 50.64
N LEU A 711 -25.75 -20.19 49.51
CA LEU A 711 -26.01 -19.53 48.23
C LEU A 711 -27.34 -18.75 48.27
N SER A 712 -28.40 -19.31 48.86
CA SER A 712 -29.65 -18.59 49.13
C SER A 712 -29.43 -17.35 49.99
N ASP A 713 -28.71 -17.46 51.12
CA ASP A 713 -28.38 -16.33 52.00
C ASP A 713 -27.71 -15.18 51.22
N VAL A 714 -26.74 -15.52 50.37
CA VAL A 714 -26.01 -14.57 49.51
C VAL A 714 -26.95 -13.88 48.51
N ILE A 715 -27.82 -14.62 47.83
CA ILE A 715 -28.79 -14.06 46.87
C ILE A 715 -29.77 -13.12 47.59
N PHE A 716 -30.30 -13.52 48.75
CA PHE A 716 -31.24 -12.70 49.51
C PHE A 716 -30.58 -11.40 50.02
N ALA A 717 -29.36 -11.47 50.54
CA ALA A 717 -28.61 -10.29 50.97
C ALA A 717 -28.35 -9.32 49.81
N LEU A 718 -27.96 -9.83 48.63
CA LEU A 718 -27.77 -9.04 47.41
C LEU A 718 -29.08 -8.42 46.90
N ALA A 719 -30.18 -9.17 46.91
CA ALA A 719 -31.49 -8.71 46.46
C ALA A 719 -32.08 -7.61 47.37
N LYS A 720 -31.88 -7.73 48.69
CA LYS A 720 -32.24 -6.72 49.69
C LYS A 720 -31.27 -5.53 49.75
N LYS A 721 -30.06 -5.69 49.22
CA LYS A 721 -28.92 -4.76 49.31
C LYS A 721 -28.43 -4.55 50.75
N GLU A 722 -28.20 -5.65 51.46
CA GLU A 722 -27.59 -5.65 52.80
C GLU A 722 -26.07 -5.38 52.69
N ASP A 723 -25.51 -4.56 53.58
CA ASP A 723 -24.10 -4.12 53.54
C ASP A 723 -23.06 -5.26 53.71
N HIS A 724 -23.48 -6.38 54.30
CA HIS A 724 -22.64 -7.56 54.54
C HIS A 724 -23.27 -8.81 53.91
N VAL A 725 -22.67 -9.29 52.82
CA VAL A 725 -23.10 -10.50 52.11
C VAL A 725 -22.22 -11.70 52.54
N PRO A 726 -22.78 -12.83 52.99
CA PRO A 726 -22.05 -13.88 53.73
C PRO A 726 -21.30 -14.89 52.83
N PHE A 727 -20.55 -14.41 51.83
CA PHE A 727 -19.86 -15.25 50.84
C PHE A 727 -18.97 -16.36 51.42
N ARG A 728 -18.39 -16.16 52.60
CA ARG A 728 -17.49 -17.12 53.26
C ARG A 728 -18.18 -18.33 53.90
N ASN A 729 -19.52 -18.40 53.89
CA ASN A 729 -20.25 -19.51 54.52
C ASN A 729 -20.00 -20.86 53.84
N SER A 730 -19.74 -20.89 52.52
CA SER A 730 -19.35 -22.10 51.78
C SER A 730 -18.24 -21.83 50.77
N LYS A 731 -17.53 -22.87 50.31
CA LYS A 731 -16.57 -22.72 49.20
C LYS A 731 -17.22 -22.33 47.88
N LEU A 732 -18.47 -22.74 47.63
CA LEU A 732 -19.20 -22.35 46.42
C LEU A 732 -19.45 -20.84 46.38
N THR A 733 -20.01 -20.29 47.46
CA THR A 733 -20.26 -18.84 47.57
C THR A 733 -18.99 -18.02 47.63
N TYR A 734 -17.89 -18.57 48.17
CA TYR A 734 -16.60 -17.88 48.23
C TYR A 734 -15.89 -17.88 46.87
N LEU A 735 -15.95 -18.98 46.11
CA LEU A 735 -15.43 -19.06 44.73
C LEU A 735 -16.11 -18.06 43.78
N LEU A 736 -17.38 -17.75 44.03
CA LEU A 736 -18.18 -16.86 43.22
C LEU A 736 -18.21 -15.42 43.74
N GLN A 737 -17.48 -15.08 44.82
CA GLN A 737 -17.53 -13.75 45.42
C GLN A 737 -17.18 -12.64 44.41
N GLY A 738 -16.12 -12.81 43.60
CA GLY A 738 -15.74 -11.86 42.54
C GLY A 738 -16.69 -11.81 41.34
N GLU A 739 -17.68 -12.70 41.28
CA GLU A 739 -18.78 -12.66 40.31
C GLU A 739 -20.02 -11.95 40.88
N PHE A 740 -20.07 -11.69 42.19
CA PHE A 740 -21.22 -11.10 42.88
C PHE A 740 -20.96 -9.69 43.42
N VAL A 741 -19.73 -9.38 43.84
CA VAL A 741 -19.34 -8.07 44.37
C VAL A 741 -19.17 -7.07 43.22
N ARG A 742 -19.83 -5.92 43.34
CA ARG A 742 -19.62 -4.76 42.47
C ARG A 742 -18.65 -3.81 43.18
N ASP A 743 -17.58 -3.45 42.50
CA ASP A 743 -16.86 -2.23 42.88
C ASP A 743 -17.62 -1.01 42.32
N TRP A 744 -17.73 0.05 43.10
CA TRP A 744 -18.52 1.25 42.75
C TRP A 744 -17.64 2.49 42.57
N ASP A 745 -16.42 2.47 43.12
CA ASP A 745 -15.50 3.62 43.10
C ASP A 745 -14.40 3.51 42.02
N SER A 746 -14.33 2.40 41.27
CA SER A 746 -13.41 2.23 40.15
C SER A 746 -13.80 3.14 38.97
N THR A 747 -12.98 4.14 38.65
CA THR A 747 -13.22 5.13 37.59
C THR A 747 -13.13 4.59 36.15
N SER A 748 -12.87 3.29 35.97
CA SER A 748 -13.04 2.54 34.73
C SER A 748 -14.49 2.08 34.57
N SER A 749 -15.26 2.76 33.70
CA SER A 749 -16.72 2.61 33.52
C SER A 749 -17.24 1.22 33.12
N ASP A 750 -16.35 0.29 32.77
CA ASP A 750 -16.66 -0.84 31.89
C ASP A 750 -16.70 -2.22 32.59
N ASP A 751 -16.07 -2.40 33.75
CA ASP A 751 -16.02 -3.70 34.48
C ASP A 751 -17.31 -3.93 35.31
N GLN A 752 -18.42 -4.14 34.61
CA GLN A 752 -19.73 -4.39 35.23
C GLN A 752 -20.05 -5.89 35.27
N THR A 753 -20.70 -6.33 36.34
CA THR A 753 -21.32 -7.66 36.39
C THR A 753 -22.78 -7.56 35.91
N ILE A 754 -23.08 -8.18 34.77
CA ILE A 754 -24.41 -8.22 34.15
C ILE A 754 -24.83 -9.67 33.91
N GLY A 755 -25.57 -10.23 34.88
CA GLY A 755 -26.41 -11.40 34.65
C GLY A 755 -26.14 -12.58 35.58
N PHE A 756 -27.03 -12.72 36.55
CA PHE A 756 -27.32 -14.00 37.20
C PHE A 756 -28.58 -14.58 36.59
N SER A 757 -28.53 -15.86 36.19
CA SER A 757 -29.74 -16.59 35.82
C SER A 757 -29.84 -17.85 36.68
N PHE A 758 -30.84 -17.89 37.53
CA PHE A 758 -31.20 -19.06 38.34
C PHE A 758 -32.28 -19.85 37.62
N GLU A 759 -31.98 -21.07 37.19
CA GLU A 759 -33.01 -22.02 36.79
C GLU A 759 -33.47 -22.81 38.02
N LEU A 760 -34.74 -22.65 38.40
CA LEU A 760 -35.43 -23.44 39.43
C LEU A 760 -36.18 -24.60 38.75
N TRP A 761 -36.11 -25.80 39.32
CA TRP A 761 -36.58 -27.02 38.68
C TRP A 761 -37.60 -27.78 39.52
N ILE A 762 -38.88 -27.45 39.31
CA ILE A 762 -39.98 -28.10 40.01
C ILE A 762 -40.13 -29.53 39.52
N GLU A 763 -39.66 -30.47 40.34
CA GLU A 763 -40.13 -31.85 40.33
C GLU A 763 -40.70 -32.15 41.72
N LYS A 764 -41.97 -32.61 41.77
CA LYS A 764 -42.74 -33.04 42.96
C LYS A 764 -42.44 -32.28 44.28
N HIS A 765 -43.28 -31.27 44.53
CA HIS A 765 -43.89 -31.01 45.85
C HIS A 765 -43.06 -30.25 46.94
N GLU A 766 -41.74 -29.98 46.81
CA GLU A 766 -40.99 -29.37 47.95
C GLU A 766 -40.16 -28.09 47.71
N GLU A 767 -39.78 -27.71 46.48
CA GLU A 767 -38.83 -26.59 46.31
C GLU A 767 -39.39 -25.20 46.65
N MET A 768 -40.71 -25.05 46.69
CA MET A 768 -41.36 -23.73 46.70
C MET A 768 -41.70 -23.17 48.09
N GLU A 769 -41.53 -23.96 49.15
CA GLU A 769 -41.44 -23.43 50.51
C GLU A 769 -40.15 -22.60 50.72
N ALA A 770 -39.10 -22.81 49.90
CA ALA A 770 -37.80 -22.14 50.05
C ALA A 770 -37.82 -20.63 49.74
N ASN A 771 -38.88 -20.11 49.11
CA ASN A 771 -39.12 -18.67 48.94
C ASN A 771 -40.22 -18.13 49.87
N GLN A 772 -40.65 -18.92 50.86
CA GLN A 772 -41.51 -18.48 51.95
C GLN A 772 -40.90 -18.87 53.31
N GLU A 773 -39.74 -18.27 53.62
CA GLU A 773 -39.47 -17.92 55.02
C GLU A 773 -40.46 -16.83 55.48
N THR A 774 -41.71 -17.24 55.71
CA THR A 774 -42.40 -16.69 56.88
C THR A 774 -41.55 -17.12 58.09
N PRO A 775 -41.05 -16.19 58.93
CA PRO A 775 -40.35 -16.59 60.14
C PRO A 775 -41.27 -17.50 60.97
N ASN A 776 -40.69 -18.40 61.78
CA ASN A 776 -41.44 -19.31 62.65
C ASN A 776 -42.18 -18.53 63.76
N LEU A 777 -43.27 -17.88 63.37
CA LEU A 777 -44.15 -17.08 64.20
C LEU A 777 -44.92 -18.02 65.13
N ARG A 778 -44.32 -18.28 66.28
CA ARG A 778 -44.98 -18.87 67.47
C ARG A 778 -46.17 -18.05 67.98
N VAL A 779 -46.36 -16.86 67.40
CA VAL A 779 -47.48 -15.95 67.59
C VAL A 779 -48.35 -16.00 66.32
N VAL A 780 -49.48 -16.71 66.37
CA VAL A 780 -50.34 -16.88 65.19
C VAL A 780 -51.23 -15.64 64.99
N LYS A 781 -51.16 -14.96 63.83
CA LYS A 781 -52.14 -13.91 63.52
C LYS A 781 -53.49 -14.54 63.15
N VAL A 782 -54.53 -14.17 63.92
CA VAL A 782 -55.93 -14.54 63.66
C VAL A 782 -56.55 -13.51 62.73
N ASN A 783 -57.17 -13.96 61.65
CA ASN A 783 -57.77 -13.13 60.61
C ASN A 783 -59.24 -13.50 60.30
N SER A 784 -59.82 -14.49 61.01
CA SER A 784 -61.20 -14.92 60.79
C SER A 784 -61.82 -15.55 62.03
N THR A 785 -63.16 -15.58 62.08
CA THR A 785 -63.90 -16.27 63.16
C THR A 785 -63.65 -17.78 63.14
N GLU A 786 -63.33 -18.35 61.98
CA GLU A 786 -63.03 -19.78 61.81
C GLU A 786 -61.67 -20.14 62.38
N THR A 787 -60.63 -19.33 62.12
CA THR A 787 -59.29 -19.53 62.71
C THR A 787 -59.32 -19.33 64.23
N TRP A 788 -60.04 -18.31 64.73
CA TRP A 788 -60.29 -18.11 66.15
C TRP A 788 -60.96 -19.34 66.81
N ASN A 789 -62.05 -19.85 66.22
CA ASN A 789 -62.78 -21.00 66.75
C ASN A 789 -61.96 -22.30 66.69
N SER A 790 -61.12 -22.47 65.66
CA SER A 790 -60.22 -23.63 65.53
C SER A 790 -59.23 -23.71 66.69
N HIS A 791 -58.52 -22.61 67.01
CA HIS A 791 -57.60 -22.59 68.16
C HIS A 791 -58.33 -22.72 69.51
N LEU A 792 -59.55 -22.18 69.66
CA LEU A 792 -60.37 -22.43 70.85
C LEU A 792 -60.80 -23.90 71.00
N GLN A 793 -61.04 -24.63 69.89
CA GLN A 793 -61.27 -26.07 69.95
C GLN A 793 -59.99 -26.84 70.28
N GLN A 794 -58.83 -26.41 69.76
CA GLN A 794 -57.53 -27.00 70.08
C GLN A 794 -57.18 -26.84 71.58
N SER A 795 -57.38 -25.64 72.14
CA SER A 795 -57.22 -25.39 73.59
C SER A 795 -58.13 -26.28 74.45
N LYS A 796 -59.35 -26.57 73.98
CA LYS A 796 -60.30 -27.47 74.65
C LYS A 796 -59.93 -28.95 74.54
N SER A 797 -59.42 -29.40 73.40
CA SER A 797 -59.10 -30.82 73.18
C SER A 797 -57.72 -31.23 73.71
N GLN A 798 -56.78 -30.29 73.83
CA GLN A 798 -55.40 -30.53 74.28
C GLN A 798 -55.09 -29.90 75.66
N VAL A 799 -56.04 -29.18 76.27
CA VAL A 799 -55.89 -28.46 77.57
C VAL A 799 -54.75 -27.43 77.55
N ILE A 800 -54.43 -26.91 76.36
CA ILE A 800 -53.36 -25.92 76.14
C ILE A 800 -53.91 -24.51 76.43
N PRO A 801 -53.23 -23.69 77.27
CA PRO A 801 -53.59 -22.30 77.48
C PRO A 801 -53.39 -21.43 76.21
N ILE A 802 -54.22 -20.40 76.06
CA ILE A 802 -54.09 -19.37 75.01
C ILE A 802 -53.80 -18.01 75.64
N VAL A 803 -52.91 -17.26 75.02
CA VAL A 803 -52.73 -15.80 75.25
C VAL A 803 -53.11 -15.08 73.97
N ALA A 804 -54.25 -14.41 73.96
CA ALA A 804 -54.73 -13.63 72.81
C ALA A 804 -54.47 -12.13 73.00
N HIS A 805 -53.50 -11.59 72.27
CA HIS A 805 -53.20 -10.16 72.17
C HIS A 805 -54.12 -9.51 71.13
N PHE A 806 -55.04 -8.67 71.59
CA PHE A 806 -55.83 -7.80 70.73
C PHE A 806 -55.05 -6.50 70.50
N THR A 807 -54.72 -6.25 69.23
CA THR A 807 -53.87 -5.17 68.75
C THR A 807 -54.59 -4.35 67.67
N ALA A 808 -54.02 -3.22 67.26
CA ALA A 808 -54.49 -2.42 66.14
C ALA A 808 -53.32 -1.67 65.51
N SER A 809 -53.30 -1.59 64.18
CA SER A 809 -52.21 -1.00 63.39
C SER A 809 -51.86 0.46 63.77
N TRP A 810 -52.87 1.23 64.19
CA TRP A 810 -52.78 2.64 64.59
C TRP A 810 -52.51 2.85 66.09
N CYS A 811 -52.45 1.79 66.90
CA CYS A 811 -52.31 1.89 68.35
C CYS A 811 -50.85 1.66 68.80
N VAL A 812 -50.08 2.74 68.92
CA VAL A 812 -48.64 2.70 69.27
C VAL A 812 -48.31 1.83 70.49
N PRO A 813 -49.06 1.86 71.62
CA PRO A 813 -48.80 0.97 72.75
C PRO A 813 -49.02 -0.52 72.44
N SER A 814 -49.91 -0.86 71.51
CA SER A 814 -50.13 -2.26 71.08
C SER A 814 -49.02 -2.73 70.14
N VAL A 815 -48.56 -1.86 69.23
CA VAL A 815 -47.40 -2.14 68.36
C VAL A 815 -46.14 -2.38 69.20
N ALA A 816 -45.93 -1.62 70.27
CA ALA A 816 -44.83 -1.83 71.21
C ALA A 816 -44.90 -3.18 71.94
N MET A 817 -46.10 -3.71 72.20
CA MET A 817 -46.29 -5.01 72.86
C MET A 817 -46.05 -6.22 71.94
N ASN A 818 -46.00 -6.05 70.60
CA ASN A 818 -45.78 -7.16 69.67
C ASN A 818 -44.44 -7.88 69.95
N SER A 819 -43.35 -7.13 70.11
CA SER A 819 -42.02 -7.71 70.41
C SER A 819 -41.98 -8.43 71.76
N CYS A 820 -42.72 -7.94 72.76
CA CYS A 820 -42.88 -8.63 74.05
C CYS A 820 -43.67 -9.95 73.91
N ILE A 821 -44.70 -9.98 73.07
CA ILE A 821 -45.46 -11.21 72.78
C ILE A 821 -44.61 -12.24 72.01
N GLU A 822 -43.76 -11.80 71.09
CA GLU A 822 -42.78 -12.66 70.39
C GLU A 822 -41.72 -13.22 71.35
N GLU A 823 -41.19 -12.40 72.26
CA GLU A 823 -40.28 -12.86 73.32
C GLU A 823 -40.96 -13.88 74.25
N LEU A 824 -42.18 -13.61 74.72
CA LEU A 824 -42.94 -14.52 75.58
C LEU A 824 -43.25 -15.85 74.88
N ALA A 825 -43.57 -15.82 73.58
CA ALA A 825 -43.76 -17.04 72.78
C ALA A 825 -42.44 -17.81 72.53
N SER A 826 -41.28 -17.14 72.61
CA SER A 826 -39.98 -17.83 72.61
C SER A 826 -39.72 -18.61 73.91
N VAL A 827 -40.26 -18.13 75.04
CA VAL A 827 -40.08 -18.73 76.38
C VAL A 827 -41.12 -19.82 76.68
N PHE A 828 -42.41 -19.50 76.56
CA PHE A 828 -43.51 -20.39 76.98
C PHE A 828 -43.96 -21.29 75.84
N HIS A 829 -43.31 -22.45 75.73
CA HIS A 829 -43.52 -23.41 74.64
C HIS A 829 -44.88 -24.13 74.70
N ASP A 830 -45.46 -24.27 75.90
CA ASP A 830 -46.73 -24.96 76.14
C ASP A 830 -47.95 -24.02 76.13
N ILE A 831 -47.85 -22.88 75.43
CA ILE A 831 -48.92 -21.86 75.31
C ILE A 831 -49.07 -21.47 73.83
N ILE A 832 -50.32 -21.35 73.38
CA ILE A 832 -50.64 -20.81 72.06
C ILE A 832 -50.79 -19.28 72.17
N PHE A 833 -49.86 -18.54 71.58
CA PHE A 833 -49.95 -17.09 71.45
C PHE A 833 -50.70 -16.72 70.17
N LEU A 834 -51.76 -15.91 70.30
CA LEU A 834 -52.56 -15.40 69.19
C LEU A 834 -52.46 -13.88 69.14
N THR A 835 -52.26 -13.31 67.95
CA THR A 835 -52.42 -11.87 67.72
C THR A 835 -53.67 -11.63 66.90
N VAL A 836 -54.57 -10.81 67.42
CA VAL A 836 -55.87 -10.49 66.83
C VAL A 836 -55.89 -9.00 66.51
N ASP A 837 -55.90 -8.67 65.22
CA ASP A 837 -55.98 -7.27 64.78
C ASP A 837 -57.45 -6.86 64.72
N VAL A 838 -57.86 -5.84 65.48
CA VAL A 838 -59.29 -5.46 65.53
C VAL A 838 -59.76 -4.63 64.33
N ASP A 839 -58.83 -4.15 63.50
CA ASP A 839 -59.16 -3.59 62.19
C ASP A 839 -59.66 -4.73 61.25
N ASP A 840 -59.08 -5.94 61.38
CA ASP A 840 -59.47 -7.15 60.63
C ASP A 840 -60.63 -7.92 61.31
N PHE A 841 -60.66 -7.97 62.66
CA PHE A 841 -61.55 -8.85 63.43
C PHE A 841 -62.34 -8.12 64.53
N LYS A 842 -63.65 -7.94 64.31
CA LYS A 842 -64.55 -7.23 65.23
C LYS A 842 -64.92 -8.06 66.46
N TYR A 843 -64.18 -7.86 67.55
CA TYR A 843 -64.48 -8.38 68.89
C TYR A 843 -64.77 -7.23 69.89
N GLU A 844 -65.52 -7.47 70.97
CA GLU A 844 -65.91 -6.42 71.92
C GLU A 844 -64.77 -5.99 72.87
N VAL A 845 -63.78 -5.29 72.32
CA VAL A 845 -62.63 -4.74 73.04
C VAL A 845 -62.78 -3.23 73.20
N LYS A 846 -62.77 -2.75 74.46
CA LYS A 846 -63.08 -1.34 74.82
C LYS A 846 -61.85 -0.45 75.01
N ALA A 847 -60.64 -1.01 75.00
CA ALA A 847 -59.37 -0.31 75.19
C ALA A 847 -58.21 -1.18 74.69
N MET A 848 -57.10 -0.56 74.27
CA MET A 848 -55.96 -1.25 73.64
C MET A 848 -54.60 -0.91 74.26
N PRO A 849 -53.63 -1.84 74.27
CA PRO A 849 -53.81 -3.27 73.96
C PRO A 849 -54.67 -3.98 75.01
N THR A 850 -55.27 -5.12 74.62
CA THR A 850 -55.99 -6.01 75.53
C THR A 850 -55.42 -7.42 75.38
N PHE A 851 -55.20 -8.12 76.48
CA PHE A 851 -54.79 -9.53 76.48
C PHE A 851 -55.87 -10.37 77.15
N LEU A 852 -56.29 -11.46 76.50
CA LEU A 852 -57.13 -12.50 77.12
C LEU A 852 -56.26 -13.73 77.38
N LEU A 853 -56.16 -14.11 78.66
CA LEU A 853 -55.56 -15.37 79.09
C LEU A 853 -56.70 -16.39 79.21
N MET A 854 -56.62 -17.48 78.47
CA MET A 854 -57.68 -18.47 78.35
C MET A 854 -57.16 -19.88 78.63
N LYS A 855 -57.99 -20.71 79.28
CA LYS A 855 -57.74 -22.13 79.53
C LYS A 855 -59.02 -22.90 79.23
N GLU A 856 -58.91 -24.05 78.57
CA GLU A 856 -60.08 -24.85 78.12
C GLU A 856 -61.09 -24.01 77.32
N GLY A 857 -60.58 -23.02 76.55
CA GLY A 857 -61.37 -22.03 75.82
C GLY A 857 -62.37 -21.21 76.64
N ILE A 858 -62.13 -21.02 77.94
CA ILE A 858 -62.78 -20.04 78.83
C ILE A 858 -61.77 -18.92 79.12
N VAL A 859 -62.21 -17.66 79.18
CA VAL A 859 -61.36 -16.54 79.63
C VAL A 859 -61.15 -16.66 81.13
N VAL A 860 -59.89 -16.88 81.54
CA VAL A 860 -59.46 -16.93 82.94
C VAL A 860 -59.15 -15.52 83.44
N GLU A 861 -58.45 -14.72 82.63
CA GLU A 861 -58.09 -13.35 82.97
C GLU A 861 -58.11 -12.42 81.74
N LYS A 862 -58.40 -11.14 81.99
CA LYS A 862 -58.32 -10.05 81.01
C LYS A 862 -57.42 -8.93 81.53
N ILE A 863 -56.36 -8.64 80.79
CA ILE A 863 -55.40 -7.56 81.06
C ILE A 863 -55.62 -6.46 80.03
N VAL A 864 -55.49 -5.19 80.43
CA VAL A 864 -55.72 -4.02 79.56
C VAL A 864 -54.60 -3.00 79.78
N GLY A 865 -53.97 -2.55 78.70
CA GLY A 865 -52.81 -1.65 78.73
C GLY A 865 -51.49 -2.37 78.47
N ALA A 866 -50.47 -1.60 78.06
CA ALA A 866 -49.15 -2.10 77.69
C ALA A 866 -48.25 -2.23 78.94
N ASN A 867 -48.36 -3.35 79.67
CA ASN A 867 -47.55 -3.64 80.86
C ASN A 867 -46.85 -5.03 80.73
N PRO A 868 -45.62 -5.09 80.18
CA PRO A 868 -44.89 -6.34 79.95
C PRO A 868 -44.71 -7.21 81.21
N GLU A 869 -44.29 -6.60 82.32
CA GLU A 869 -43.98 -7.30 83.58
C GLU A 869 -45.23 -7.92 84.21
N GLU A 870 -46.38 -7.22 84.14
CA GLU A 870 -47.65 -7.77 84.61
C GLU A 870 -48.14 -8.90 83.71
N LEU A 871 -48.11 -8.72 82.39
CA LEU A 871 -48.47 -9.76 81.42
C LEU A 871 -47.66 -11.04 81.64
N LYS A 872 -46.34 -10.91 81.74
CA LYS A 872 -45.42 -12.03 82.02
C LYS A 872 -45.77 -12.75 83.33
N LYS A 873 -45.94 -12.00 84.43
CA LYS A 873 -46.27 -12.57 85.74
C LYS A 873 -47.62 -13.30 85.76
N ARG A 874 -48.63 -12.81 85.01
CA ARG A 874 -49.92 -13.51 84.87
C ARG A 874 -49.79 -14.78 84.03
N ILE A 875 -48.97 -14.79 82.98
CA ILE A 875 -48.65 -15.98 82.19
C ILE A 875 -47.92 -17.03 83.05
N GLU A 876 -46.93 -16.63 83.85
CA GLU A 876 -46.24 -17.52 84.80
C GLU A 876 -47.22 -18.15 85.81
N THR A 877 -48.18 -17.36 86.32
CA THR A 877 -49.25 -17.85 87.20
C THR A 877 -50.18 -18.85 86.48
N LEU A 878 -50.51 -18.59 85.22
CA LEU A 878 -51.35 -19.48 84.38
C LEU A 878 -50.67 -20.84 84.17
N VAL A 879 -49.36 -20.87 83.93
CA VAL A 879 -48.56 -22.12 83.80
C VAL A 879 -48.50 -22.89 85.13
N GLN A 880 -48.31 -22.20 86.26
CA GLN A 880 -48.32 -22.83 87.58
C GLN A 880 -49.69 -23.49 87.88
N SER A 881 -50.80 -22.84 87.49
CA SER A 881 -52.15 -23.40 87.58
C SER A 881 -52.43 -24.62 86.65
N ASN A 882 -51.49 -24.96 85.76
CA ASN A 882 -51.51 -26.19 84.96
C ASN A 882 -50.69 -27.33 85.60
N SER A 883 -49.90 -27.05 86.64
CA SER A 883 -48.96 -28.01 87.25
C SER A 883 -49.57 -28.80 88.43
N GLU A 884 -50.62 -28.29 89.08
CA GLU A 884 -51.20 -28.91 90.29
C GLU A 884 -52.19 -30.06 90.04
N PHE A 885 -52.41 -30.47 88.78
CA PHE A 885 -53.39 -31.51 88.40
C PHE A 885 -52.81 -32.66 87.56
N VAL A 886 -51.57 -33.07 87.86
CA VAL A 886 -50.97 -34.33 87.35
C VAL A 886 -50.36 -35.16 88.49
N VAL A 887 -51.23 -35.84 89.24
CA VAL A 887 -50.94 -36.96 90.16
C VAL A 887 -52.06 -37.99 90.05
#